data_AF-A0A841BWQ6-F1
#
_entry.id   AF-A0A841BWQ6-F1
#
_cell.length_a   1.000
_cell.length_b   1.000
_cell.length_c   1.000
_cell.angle_alpha   90.00
_cell.angle_beta   90.00
_cell.angle_gamma   90.00
#
_symmetry.space_group_name_H-M   'P 1'
#
loop_
_entity.id
_entity.type
_entity.pdbx_description
1 polymer ?
#
loop_
_entity_poly.entity_id
_entity_poly.type
_entity_poly.pdbx_seq_one_letter_code
_entity_poly.pdbx_strand_id
1 'polypeptide(L)'
;MNAKSLRRACAVALASAMTLLGLFVPGAPAHAAAPGSITGVLTRNGVPVGMAWVTAQGDDGYGTDYTKGDGSFRITDLAAGAYQLSFNAPDHFEQWSHGKTSAATADPITVKAGANTVVNEALLPGATITGKLVDADGNGVQTGISLVTGTDEWDGVASAYTYDGSFSLTVLPGTYKLRFDDGVQEQWAHNARTFATATPIVVGSIGETITVDETRLPTGRLAGRFTEGGAGVAGVDVQLDSASSDYLATTTDANGYYAFEHVFGGAYKVSFAKWDDEDPTQRFQQWAYGKVSLQTAESVTVVPGSTTTVNDSRLPTGSVKITAKDARTGAVINDFWAYGGVRSGDTTNGAVILENVAIGSYQMVIGGAGYKILENVPLTVTEGVQTILTVQLVPYSKIKTKVVDAKTGAPVQGVCVFDTQPGFARTPDGCGDPERYSNAAGEVTVNLESPGSYQLFALPRQAPGYGAQWVGVNGGTGDQQSARLTTVADGATVTVPPIKLDKAGVITGKVTSQTGQRIRFGAVGLFPEYFNVGGNIADAELDSNGNYRIDFLGPYQWPLMFRGADHATQWSGTTGNRLVASKIKVTSGKTTTYNYQLRTGRAVVFTVTDRNAGGFVVLHDAVSGDYVSAGWADNGSPTMTMHVLSGEPIKVAWLGGAGWEWFGGTNFASAWSFVLARPAYQISLDHPVRPPTQRRESGPVGPYPPVRGSRADSSACKPSPGGCRTRGARPAIVGQAPDQCSLKAS
;
A
#
# COMPACT_ATOMS: atom_id res chain seq x y z
N MET A 1 -24.07 47.69 19.59
CA MET A 1 -25.28 48.48 19.90
C MET A 1 -26.14 48.42 18.63
N ASN A 2 -27.16 47.58 18.47
CA ASN A 2 -28.34 47.24 19.28
C ASN A 2 -29.50 48.24 19.12
N ALA A 3 -30.52 47.87 18.35
CA ALA A 3 -31.87 48.44 18.37
C ALA A 3 -32.89 47.42 17.81
N LYS A 4 -33.92 47.08 18.59
CA LYS A 4 -35.08 46.25 18.19
C LYS A 4 -36.38 46.94 18.58
N SER A 5 -37.33 47.07 17.64
CA SER A 5 -38.75 47.30 17.93
C SER A 5 -39.60 46.87 16.72
N LEU A 6 -40.30 45.73 16.71
CA LEU A 6 -41.50 45.28 17.46
C LEU A 6 -42.86 45.70 16.84
N ARG A 7 -43.70 44.67 16.58
CA ARG A 7 -45.19 44.65 16.59
C ARG A 7 -45.90 45.48 15.49
N ARG A 8 -46.97 45.04 14.83
CA ARG A 8 -48.09 44.12 15.16
C ARG A 8 -48.89 43.82 13.86
N ALA A 9 -49.97 43.03 13.92
CA ALA A 9 -50.74 42.59 12.75
C ALA A 9 -52.18 43.13 12.70
N CYS A 10 -52.78 43.11 11.50
CA CYS A 10 -54.22 43.21 11.22
C CYS A 10 -54.61 42.19 10.13
N ALA A 11 -55.91 41.89 9.99
CA ALA A 11 -56.50 40.96 9.01
C ALA A 11 -57.86 41.52 8.51
N VAL A 12 -58.64 40.72 7.75
CA VAL A 12 -59.96 41.05 7.10
C VAL A 12 -59.77 41.84 5.78
N ALA A 13 -60.40 41.54 4.63
CA ALA A 13 -61.36 40.49 4.22
C ALA A 13 -61.31 40.09 2.70
N LEU A 14 -61.96 38.96 2.40
CA LEU A 14 -62.54 38.43 1.14
C LEU A 14 -62.12 38.95 -0.26
N ALA A 15 -61.50 38.02 -1.01
CA ALA A 15 -61.94 37.45 -2.29
C ALA A 15 -62.51 38.31 -3.46
N SER A 16 -61.78 38.31 -4.58
CA SER A 16 -62.30 38.17 -5.97
C SER A 16 -61.17 37.71 -6.91
N ALA A 17 -61.48 37.10 -8.05
CA ALA A 17 -60.49 36.39 -8.89
C ALA A 17 -60.11 37.11 -10.20
N MET A 18 -58.86 36.98 -10.63
CA MET A 18 -58.41 37.24 -12.01
C MET A 18 -57.16 36.40 -12.36
N THR A 19 -56.81 36.33 -13.64
CA THR A 19 -56.04 35.23 -14.26
C THR A 19 -54.58 35.56 -14.62
N LEU A 20 -53.77 34.49 -14.66
CA LEU A 20 -52.44 34.35 -15.29
C LEU A 20 -51.35 35.39 -14.94
N LEU A 21 -50.37 34.96 -14.12
CA LEU A 21 -48.94 35.13 -14.41
C LEU A 21 -48.11 34.16 -13.54
N GLY A 22 -46.81 34.04 -13.84
CA GLY A 22 -46.01 32.85 -13.51
C GLY A 22 -45.76 32.57 -12.01
N LEU A 23 -45.97 31.31 -11.63
CA LEU A 23 -45.34 30.60 -10.52
C LEU A 23 -44.34 29.62 -11.20
N PHE A 24 -43.04 29.58 -10.90
CA PHE A 24 -42.45 29.63 -9.57
C PHE A 24 -43.27 28.80 -8.58
N VAL A 25 -43.37 27.50 -8.87
CA VAL A 25 -43.49 26.51 -7.80
C VAL A 25 -42.29 26.76 -6.88
N PRO A 26 -42.49 27.21 -5.62
CA PRO A 26 -41.43 27.08 -4.65
C PRO A 26 -41.26 25.57 -4.51
N GLY A 27 -40.11 25.03 -4.89
CA GLY A 27 -39.80 23.63 -4.63
C GLY A 27 -40.07 23.40 -3.14
N ALA A 28 -41.03 22.53 -2.82
CA ALA A 28 -41.49 22.35 -1.44
C ALA A 28 -40.25 22.16 -0.57
N PRO A 29 -40.07 22.96 0.50
CA PRO A 29 -38.77 23.11 1.17
C PRO A 29 -38.29 21.72 1.53
N ALA A 30 -37.21 21.28 0.87
CA ALA A 30 -36.82 19.87 0.84
C ALA A 30 -36.73 19.39 2.29
N HIS A 31 -37.75 18.64 2.71
CA HIS A 31 -37.84 18.15 4.07
C HIS A 31 -36.77 17.08 4.15
N ALA A 32 -35.57 17.50 4.57
CA ALA A 32 -34.52 16.63 5.06
C ALA A 32 -35.22 15.71 6.06
N ALA A 33 -35.45 14.47 5.62
CA ALA A 33 -36.31 13.57 6.33
C ALA A 33 -35.65 13.37 7.70
N ALA A 34 -36.42 13.59 8.78
CA ALA A 34 -35.86 13.64 10.12
C ALA A 34 -34.93 12.43 10.34
N PRO A 35 -33.76 12.58 10.94
CA PRO A 35 -32.84 11.47 11.06
C PRO A 35 -33.47 10.31 11.84
N GLY A 36 -33.05 9.10 11.51
CA GLY A 36 -33.36 7.92 12.30
C GLY A 36 -32.41 7.79 13.49
N SER A 37 -32.66 6.77 14.30
CA SER A 37 -31.76 6.39 15.39
C SER A 37 -31.78 4.87 15.58
N ILE A 38 -30.66 4.32 16.05
CA ILE A 38 -30.56 2.94 16.52
C ILE A 38 -30.40 2.99 18.04
N THR A 39 -31.14 2.13 18.74
CA THR A 39 -31.02 1.92 20.18
C THR A 39 -30.95 0.44 20.49
N GLY A 40 -30.45 0.08 21.66
CA GLY A 40 -30.54 -1.29 22.14
C GLY A 40 -29.94 -1.47 23.52
N VAL A 41 -29.86 -2.73 23.93
CA VAL A 41 -29.15 -3.18 25.12
C VAL A 41 -28.20 -4.31 24.71
N LEU A 42 -26.93 -4.19 25.09
CA LEU A 42 -25.93 -5.25 24.98
C LEU A 42 -25.85 -6.04 26.31
N THR A 43 -25.82 -7.37 26.21
CA THR A 43 -25.71 -8.27 27.37
C THR A 43 -24.63 -9.34 27.19
N ARG A 44 -24.16 -9.93 28.29
CA ARG A 44 -23.31 -11.11 28.35
C ARG A 44 -23.91 -12.05 29.40
N ASN A 45 -24.33 -13.25 29.00
CA ASN A 45 -25.05 -14.20 29.87
C ASN A 45 -26.27 -13.59 30.61
N GLY A 46 -26.97 -12.62 29.98
CA GLY A 46 -28.10 -11.90 30.56
C GLY A 46 -27.75 -10.73 31.50
N VAL A 47 -26.47 -10.52 31.80
CA VAL A 47 -25.98 -9.33 32.54
C VAL A 47 -25.70 -8.20 31.53
N PRO A 48 -26.09 -6.94 31.78
CA PRO A 48 -25.77 -5.84 30.86
C PRO A 48 -24.27 -5.54 30.75
N VAL A 49 -23.81 -5.11 29.58
CA VAL A 49 -22.39 -4.82 29.29
C VAL A 49 -22.21 -3.32 29.01
N GLY A 50 -21.51 -2.61 29.89
CA GLY A 50 -21.13 -1.21 29.69
C GLY A 50 -19.77 -1.03 29.00
N MET A 51 -19.51 0.19 28.55
CA MET A 51 -18.28 0.64 27.87
C MET A 51 -17.93 -0.09 26.56
N ALA A 52 -18.86 -0.83 25.97
CA ALA A 52 -18.68 -1.35 24.62
C ALA A 52 -18.89 -0.24 23.60
N TRP A 53 -17.93 -0.06 22.70
CA TRP A 53 -18.05 0.84 21.56
C TRP A 53 -18.99 0.19 20.54
N VAL A 54 -20.06 0.89 20.19
CA VAL A 54 -21.03 0.43 19.19
C VAL A 54 -20.92 1.29 17.94
N THR A 55 -20.69 0.67 16.79
CA THR A 55 -20.50 1.35 15.49
C THR A 55 -21.62 0.98 14.53
N ALA A 56 -22.37 1.96 14.05
CA ALA A 56 -23.29 1.82 12.92
C ALA A 56 -22.66 2.40 11.64
N GLN A 57 -22.45 1.57 10.63
CA GLN A 57 -21.84 1.98 9.35
C GLN A 57 -22.68 1.52 8.15
N GLY A 58 -22.96 2.43 7.22
CA GLY A 58 -23.68 2.15 5.97
C GLY A 58 -23.32 3.14 4.87
N ASP A 59 -23.76 2.90 3.64
CA ASP A 59 -23.47 3.77 2.49
C ASP A 59 -24.00 5.21 2.72
N ASP A 60 -25.10 5.36 3.46
CA ASP A 60 -25.76 6.63 3.77
C ASP A 60 -25.22 7.33 5.05
N GLY A 61 -24.20 6.77 5.73
CA GLY A 61 -23.53 7.46 6.85
C GLY A 61 -22.88 6.56 7.91
N TYR A 62 -22.40 7.20 8.98
CA TYR A 62 -21.70 6.58 10.09
C TYR A 62 -22.15 7.20 11.42
N GLY A 63 -22.23 6.42 12.49
CA GLY A 63 -22.48 6.92 13.84
C GLY A 63 -22.07 5.92 14.91
N THR A 64 -21.75 6.42 16.10
CA THR A 64 -21.25 5.63 17.23
C THR A 64 -21.91 6.02 18.55
N ASP A 65 -21.90 5.12 19.52
CA ASP A 65 -22.19 5.38 20.93
C ASP A 65 -21.43 4.36 21.81
N TYR A 66 -21.31 4.63 23.10
CA TYR A 66 -20.84 3.64 24.09
C TYR A 66 -22.04 3.06 24.86
N THR A 67 -22.04 1.75 25.11
CA THR A 67 -23.02 1.17 26.03
C THR A 67 -22.82 1.70 27.45
N LYS A 68 -23.93 2.04 28.12
CA LYS A 68 -23.94 2.54 29.49
C LYS A 68 -23.87 1.38 30.49
N GLY A 69 -23.76 1.69 31.79
CA GLY A 69 -23.74 0.67 32.85
C GLY A 69 -24.98 -0.22 32.95
N ASP A 70 -26.09 0.17 32.31
CA ASP A 70 -27.30 -0.66 32.12
C ASP A 70 -27.32 -1.41 30.77
N GLY A 71 -26.19 -1.43 30.06
CA GLY A 71 -26.03 -2.02 28.74
C GLY A 71 -26.63 -1.21 27.60
N SER A 72 -27.32 -0.10 27.87
CA SER A 72 -28.07 0.63 26.85
C SER A 72 -27.20 1.54 25.99
N PHE A 73 -27.50 1.60 24.69
CA PHE A 73 -26.87 2.49 23.71
C PHE A 73 -27.92 3.20 22.84
N ARG A 74 -27.56 4.34 22.27
CA ARG A 74 -28.37 5.19 21.38
C ARG A 74 -27.49 5.96 20.38
N ILE A 75 -27.44 5.48 19.14
CA ILE A 75 -26.85 6.20 18.01
C ILE A 75 -27.95 7.05 17.36
N THR A 76 -27.73 8.36 17.22
CA THR A 76 -28.68 9.31 16.60
C THR A 76 -28.16 9.85 15.27
N ASP A 77 -28.97 10.70 14.63
CA ASP A 77 -28.56 11.52 13.48
C ASP A 77 -28.18 10.72 12.21
N LEU A 78 -28.60 9.46 12.17
CA LEU A 78 -28.42 8.55 11.03
C LEU A 78 -29.42 8.87 9.90
N ALA A 79 -28.97 8.70 8.66
CA ALA A 79 -29.84 8.77 7.49
C ALA A 79 -30.81 7.56 7.44
N ALA A 80 -31.81 7.64 6.57
CA ALA A 80 -32.66 6.49 6.26
C ALA A 80 -31.93 5.58 5.27
N GLY A 81 -31.38 4.46 5.76
CA GLY A 81 -30.48 3.59 5.02
C GLY A 81 -30.31 2.21 5.67
N ALA A 82 -29.37 1.43 5.14
CA ALA A 82 -29.01 0.12 5.69
C ALA A 82 -27.63 0.21 6.38
N TYR A 83 -27.58 -0.17 7.65
CA TYR A 83 -26.38 -0.08 8.49
C TYR A 83 -25.97 -1.48 8.96
N GLN A 84 -24.68 -1.80 8.89
CA GLN A 84 -24.10 -2.89 9.67
C GLN A 84 -23.73 -2.33 11.06
N LEU A 85 -23.97 -3.11 12.12
CA LEU A 85 -23.72 -2.70 13.50
C LEU A 85 -22.69 -3.63 14.14
N SER A 86 -21.58 -3.07 14.61
CA SER A 86 -20.56 -3.80 15.38
C SER A 86 -20.52 -3.35 16.83
N PHE A 87 -20.03 -4.26 17.68
CA PHE A 87 -19.94 -4.16 19.13
C PHE A 87 -18.53 -4.58 19.54
N ASN A 88 -17.69 -3.60 19.86
CA ASN A 88 -16.36 -3.80 20.41
C ASN A 88 -16.44 -3.58 21.94
N ALA A 89 -16.69 -4.67 22.67
CA ALA A 89 -16.76 -4.68 24.14
C ALA A 89 -15.38 -4.99 24.70
N PRO A 90 -14.89 -4.27 25.75
CA PRO A 90 -13.47 -4.25 26.13
C PRO A 90 -12.75 -5.61 26.09
N ASP A 91 -13.07 -6.50 27.03
CA ASP A 91 -12.45 -7.82 27.24
C ASP A 91 -12.93 -8.90 26.24
N HIS A 92 -13.22 -8.52 24.99
CA HIS A 92 -13.92 -9.35 24.02
C HIS A 92 -13.44 -9.13 22.58
N PHE A 93 -13.69 -10.12 21.72
CA PHE A 93 -13.55 -9.96 20.27
C PHE A 93 -14.70 -9.12 19.68
N GLU A 94 -14.47 -8.43 18.56
CA GLU A 94 -15.52 -7.65 17.90
C GLU A 94 -16.67 -8.55 17.42
N GLN A 95 -17.88 -8.28 17.90
CA GLN A 95 -19.10 -8.95 17.46
C GLN A 95 -19.92 -8.03 16.54
N TRP A 96 -20.64 -8.64 15.60
CA TRP A 96 -21.55 -7.96 14.70
C TRP A 96 -22.99 -8.44 14.93
N SER A 97 -23.96 -7.56 14.65
CA SER A 97 -25.37 -7.74 14.99
C SER A 97 -26.00 -9.05 14.54
N HIS A 98 -26.82 -9.62 15.42
CA HIS A 98 -27.47 -10.94 15.33
C HIS A 98 -26.48 -12.11 15.41
N GLY A 99 -25.56 -12.05 16.38
CA GLY A 99 -24.65 -13.15 16.74
C GLY A 99 -23.66 -13.51 15.63
N LYS A 100 -23.08 -12.52 14.96
CA LYS A 100 -22.14 -12.71 13.84
C LYS A 100 -20.72 -12.32 14.25
N THR A 101 -19.73 -13.00 13.72
CA THR A 101 -18.31 -12.80 14.05
C THR A 101 -17.55 -11.99 13.00
N SER A 102 -18.24 -11.34 12.04
CA SER A 102 -17.60 -10.48 11.04
C SER A 102 -18.60 -9.57 10.33
N ALA A 103 -18.14 -8.43 9.83
CA ALA A 103 -18.89 -7.58 8.90
C ALA A 103 -19.41 -8.35 7.67
N ALA A 104 -18.65 -9.35 7.19
CA ALA A 104 -19.00 -10.13 6.00
C ALA A 104 -20.26 -10.99 6.17
N THR A 105 -20.62 -11.33 7.41
CA THR A 105 -21.79 -12.13 7.78
C THR A 105 -22.82 -11.35 8.61
N ALA A 106 -22.58 -10.06 8.86
CA ALA A 106 -23.45 -9.16 9.61
C ALA A 106 -24.75 -8.82 8.84
N ASP A 107 -25.90 -9.16 9.42
CA ASP A 107 -27.21 -8.86 8.85
C ASP A 107 -27.48 -7.33 8.91
N PRO A 108 -27.91 -6.67 7.82
CA PRO A 108 -28.09 -5.22 7.80
C PRO A 108 -29.34 -4.75 8.56
N ILE A 109 -29.15 -3.73 9.38
CA ILE A 109 -30.20 -3.05 10.16
C ILE A 109 -30.75 -1.88 9.35
N THR A 110 -32.05 -1.92 9.04
CA THR A 110 -32.72 -0.84 8.33
C THR A 110 -33.06 0.30 9.30
N VAL A 111 -32.51 1.48 9.05
CA VAL A 111 -32.91 2.74 9.69
C VAL A 111 -33.91 3.46 8.79
N LYS A 112 -34.95 4.04 9.39
CA LYS A 112 -35.97 4.82 8.66
C LYS A 112 -36.02 6.24 9.22
N ALA A 113 -36.31 7.21 8.35
CA ALA A 113 -36.40 8.61 8.75
C ALA A 113 -37.44 8.81 9.86
N GLY A 114 -37.05 9.53 10.92
CA GLY A 114 -37.85 9.83 12.11
C GLY A 114 -38.14 8.62 12.99
N ALA A 115 -37.59 7.44 12.66
CA ALA A 115 -37.85 6.20 13.39
C ALA A 115 -36.69 5.83 14.32
N ASN A 116 -37.05 5.09 15.37
CA ASN A 116 -36.10 4.50 16.31
C ASN A 116 -36.08 2.97 16.11
N THR A 117 -35.02 2.46 15.47
CA THR A 117 -34.81 1.02 15.32
C THR A 117 -34.22 0.46 16.62
N VAL A 118 -34.68 -0.72 17.05
CA VAL A 118 -34.23 -1.38 18.30
C VAL A 118 -33.47 -2.65 17.95
N VAL A 119 -32.24 -2.78 18.46
CA VAL A 119 -31.33 -3.92 18.23
C VAL A 119 -30.72 -4.33 19.56
N ASN A 120 -31.29 -5.36 20.20
CA ASN A 120 -30.74 -5.92 21.43
C ASN A 120 -29.83 -7.10 21.09
N GLU A 121 -28.67 -7.19 21.74
CA GLU A 121 -27.62 -8.13 21.39
C GLU A 121 -27.09 -8.87 22.63
N ALA A 122 -26.63 -10.10 22.44
CA ALA A 122 -25.95 -10.88 23.48
C ALA A 122 -24.57 -11.30 22.96
N LEU A 123 -23.51 -11.00 23.73
CA LEU A 123 -22.15 -11.39 23.40
C LEU A 123 -22.03 -12.92 23.34
N LEU A 124 -21.46 -13.40 22.25
CA LEU A 124 -21.22 -14.81 21.96
C LEU A 124 -20.21 -15.42 22.96
N PRO A 125 -20.37 -16.69 23.37
CA PRO A 125 -19.38 -17.36 24.18
C PRO A 125 -18.09 -17.60 23.38
N GLY A 126 -16.95 -17.24 23.98
CA GLY A 126 -15.61 -17.54 23.45
C GLY A 126 -14.85 -18.56 24.30
N ALA A 127 -13.59 -18.79 23.95
CA ALA A 127 -12.55 -19.21 24.88
C ALA A 127 -12.06 -18.01 25.71
N THR A 128 -11.28 -18.28 26.75
CA THR A 128 -10.63 -17.26 27.60
C THR A 128 -9.12 -17.37 27.50
N ILE A 129 -8.43 -16.27 27.19
CA ILE A 129 -6.99 -16.13 27.46
C ILE A 129 -6.86 -15.21 28.68
N THR A 130 -6.23 -15.69 29.74
CA THR A 130 -6.10 -14.98 31.03
C THR A 130 -4.66 -15.08 31.54
N GLY A 131 -4.30 -14.28 32.54
CA GLY A 131 -3.02 -14.37 33.22
C GLY A 131 -2.72 -13.10 33.99
N LYS A 132 -1.45 -12.94 34.36
CA LYS A 132 -0.89 -11.74 34.98
C LYS A 132 0.39 -11.29 34.26
N LEU A 133 0.56 -9.98 34.09
CA LEU A 133 1.87 -9.36 33.90
C LEU A 133 2.36 -8.80 35.24
N VAL A 134 3.48 -9.31 35.75
CA VAL A 134 4.11 -8.82 36.99
C VAL A 134 5.49 -8.21 36.73
N ASP A 135 5.94 -7.31 37.60
CA ASP A 135 7.33 -6.81 37.58
C ASP A 135 8.32 -7.81 38.21
N ALA A 136 9.60 -7.43 38.27
CA ALA A 136 10.65 -8.29 38.83
C ALA A 136 10.53 -8.53 40.35
N ASP A 137 9.78 -7.70 41.07
CA ASP A 137 9.48 -7.85 42.50
C ASP A 137 8.15 -8.61 42.74
N GLY A 138 7.40 -8.91 41.67
CA GLY A 138 6.13 -9.63 41.69
C GLY A 138 4.88 -8.75 41.80
N ASN A 139 5.01 -7.42 41.70
CA ASN A 139 3.86 -6.52 41.70
C ASN A 139 3.14 -6.54 40.35
N GLY A 140 1.83 -6.29 40.34
CA GLY A 140 1.06 -6.18 39.11
C GLY A 140 1.44 -4.96 38.27
N VAL A 141 1.68 -5.15 36.97
CA VAL A 141 2.07 -4.07 36.04
C VAL A 141 0.83 -3.48 35.37
N GLN A 142 0.63 -2.17 35.54
CA GLN A 142 -0.35 -1.41 34.76
C GLN A 142 0.12 -1.29 33.31
N THR A 143 -0.71 -1.74 32.34
CA THR A 143 -0.36 -1.71 30.91
C THR A 143 -1.59 -1.89 30.01
N GLY A 144 -1.47 -1.47 28.74
CA GLY A 144 -2.37 -1.87 27.67
C GLY A 144 -2.05 -3.28 27.19
N ILE A 145 -3.09 -4.02 26.78
CA ILE A 145 -2.98 -5.40 26.34
C ILE A 145 -3.71 -5.52 25.00
N SER A 146 -3.04 -6.09 24.00
CA SER A 146 -3.58 -6.32 22.67
C SER A 146 -3.36 -7.76 22.25
N LEU A 147 -4.40 -8.42 21.76
CA LEU A 147 -4.30 -9.72 21.12
C LEU A 147 -4.50 -9.54 19.62
N VAL A 148 -3.54 -10.01 18.83
CA VAL A 148 -3.52 -9.92 17.36
C VAL A 148 -3.50 -11.33 16.77
N THR A 149 -3.72 -11.47 15.46
CA THR A 149 -3.57 -12.78 14.80
C THR A 149 -2.14 -13.31 14.88
N GLY A 150 -1.96 -14.62 14.72
CA GLY A 150 -0.62 -15.22 14.67
C GLY A 150 0.23 -14.78 13.46
N THR A 151 -0.38 -14.13 12.46
CA THR A 151 0.18 -13.85 11.13
C THR A 151 0.36 -12.38 10.78
N ASP A 152 -0.37 -11.47 11.45
CA ASP A 152 -0.30 -10.02 11.24
C ASP A 152 -0.35 -9.30 12.60
N GLU A 153 0.56 -8.35 12.82
CA GLU A 153 0.67 -7.56 14.05
C GLU A 153 -0.31 -6.39 14.11
N TRP A 154 -0.95 -6.04 12.99
CA TRP A 154 -1.92 -4.96 12.87
C TRP A 154 -3.38 -5.46 12.86
N ASP A 155 -3.61 -6.77 12.66
CA ASP A 155 -4.93 -7.40 12.72
C ASP A 155 -5.33 -7.71 14.18
N GLY A 156 -5.86 -6.68 14.85
CA GLY A 156 -6.28 -6.69 16.25
C GLY A 156 -7.61 -7.43 16.48
N VAL A 157 -7.57 -8.42 17.37
CA VAL A 157 -8.68 -9.35 17.64
C VAL A 157 -9.45 -8.99 18.90
N ALA A 158 -8.74 -8.65 19.98
CA ALA A 158 -9.29 -8.25 21.28
C ALA A 158 -8.28 -7.36 22.02
N SER A 159 -8.75 -6.59 23.01
CA SER A 159 -7.87 -5.72 23.81
C SER A 159 -8.26 -5.73 25.29
N ALA A 160 -7.39 -5.22 26.16
CA ALA A 160 -7.73 -4.91 27.54
C ALA A 160 -6.80 -3.82 28.07
N TYR A 161 -7.13 -3.30 29.25
CA TYR A 161 -6.23 -2.49 30.05
C TYR A 161 -6.23 -3.03 31.47
N THR A 162 -5.06 -3.21 32.06
CA THR A 162 -4.92 -3.70 33.44
C THR A 162 -4.26 -2.65 34.33
N TYR A 163 -4.62 -2.66 35.62
CA TYR A 163 -4.03 -1.82 36.67
C TYR A 163 -3.31 -2.65 37.74
N ASP A 164 -3.55 -3.97 37.81
CA ASP A 164 -2.98 -4.90 38.80
C ASP A 164 -2.22 -6.07 38.12
N GLY A 165 -1.87 -5.90 36.84
CA GLY A 165 -1.28 -6.94 36.01
C GLY A 165 -2.25 -8.03 35.55
N SER A 166 -3.38 -8.25 36.23
CA SER A 166 -4.34 -9.31 35.90
C SER A 166 -5.10 -8.99 34.62
N PHE A 167 -5.31 -9.99 33.76
CA PHE A 167 -6.09 -9.83 32.54
C PHE A 167 -6.92 -11.07 32.18
N SER A 168 -7.95 -10.83 31.38
CA SER A 168 -8.83 -11.84 30.78
C SER A 168 -9.34 -11.29 29.45
N LEU A 169 -9.27 -12.10 28.40
CA LEU A 169 -9.70 -11.78 27.04
C LEU A 169 -10.60 -12.90 26.51
N THR A 170 -11.79 -12.55 26.06
CA THR A 170 -12.72 -13.48 25.42
C THR A 170 -12.42 -13.55 23.93
N VAL A 171 -12.16 -14.75 23.39
CA VAL A 171 -11.65 -14.96 22.02
C VAL A 171 -12.36 -16.11 21.31
N LEU A 172 -12.24 -16.19 19.99
CA LEU A 172 -12.67 -17.37 19.23
C LEU A 172 -11.53 -18.41 19.17
N PRO A 173 -11.80 -19.66 18.74
CA PRO A 173 -10.74 -20.62 18.40
C PRO A 173 -9.89 -20.11 17.23
N GLY A 174 -8.57 -20.22 17.35
CA GLY A 174 -7.62 -19.60 16.41
C GLY A 174 -6.18 -19.63 16.90
N THR A 175 -5.29 -18.94 16.19
CA THR A 175 -3.88 -18.77 16.57
C THR A 175 -3.58 -17.29 16.65
N TYR A 176 -3.02 -16.87 17.78
CA TYR A 176 -2.91 -15.47 18.18
C TYR A 176 -1.53 -15.15 18.77
N LYS A 177 -1.20 -13.87 18.88
CA LYS A 177 -0.06 -13.37 19.66
C LYS A 177 -0.54 -12.28 20.60
N LEU A 178 0.01 -12.26 21.81
CA LEU A 178 -0.37 -11.34 22.88
C LEU A 178 0.75 -10.30 23.09
N ARG A 179 0.40 -9.03 22.99
CA ARG A 179 1.25 -7.86 23.26
C ARG A 179 0.83 -7.18 24.56
N PHE A 180 1.82 -6.74 25.31
CA PHE A 180 1.71 -5.80 26.42
C PHE A 180 2.43 -4.51 26.02
N ASP A 181 1.76 -3.37 26.17
CA ASP A 181 2.12 -2.09 25.54
C ASP A 181 1.74 -0.95 26.50
N ASP A 182 2.75 -0.24 27.02
CA ASP A 182 2.54 0.89 27.94
C ASP A 182 2.46 2.25 27.23
N GLY A 183 2.41 2.26 25.88
CA GLY A 183 2.40 3.46 25.04
C GLY A 183 3.78 4.07 24.81
N VAL A 184 4.85 3.45 25.34
CA VAL A 184 6.24 3.88 25.16
C VAL A 184 7.13 2.71 24.72
N GLN A 185 6.92 1.53 25.31
CA GLN A 185 7.64 0.29 24.96
C GLN A 185 6.68 -0.91 24.90
N GLU A 186 6.96 -1.85 23.99
CA GLU A 186 6.21 -3.10 23.88
C GLU A 186 7.01 -4.33 24.31
N GLN A 187 6.29 -5.32 24.86
CA GLN A 187 6.76 -6.71 24.95
C GLN A 187 5.67 -7.68 24.50
N TRP A 188 6.09 -8.85 24.07
CA TRP A 188 5.21 -9.91 23.60
C TRP A 188 5.29 -11.11 24.54
N ALA A 189 4.19 -11.85 24.64
CA ALA A 189 4.12 -13.04 25.48
C ALA A 189 5.21 -14.07 25.13
N HIS A 190 5.56 -14.85 26.14
CA HIS A 190 6.62 -15.83 26.18
C HIS A 190 8.01 -15.18 26.03
N ASN A 191 8.20 -14.08 26.76
CA ASN A 191 9.45 -13.30 26.88
C ASN A 191 10.02 -12.76 25.56
N ALA A 192 9.15 -12.39 24.60
CA ALA A 192 9.57 -11.88 23.29
C ALA A 192 9.58 -10.33 23.24
N ARG A 193 10.44 -9.77 22.39
CA ARG A 193 10.53 -8.30 22.16
C ARG A 193 9.86 -7.83 20.87
N THR A 194 9.54 -8.72 19.94
CA THR A 194 8.93 -8.36 18.65
C THR A 194 7.86 -9.36 18.26
N PHE A 195 6.89 -8.95 17.45
CA PHE A 195 5.93 -9.87 16.80
C PHE A 195 6.62 -11.06 16.12
N ALA A 196 7.74 -10.82 15.43
CA ALA A 196 8.51 -11.85 14.73
C ALA A 196 9.15 -12.90 15.66
N THR A 197 9.42 -12.55 16.93
CA THR A 197 9.98 -13.47 17.94
C THR A 197 8.92 -14.03 18.90
N ALA A 198 7.71 -13.49 18.90
CA ALA A 198 6.60 -13.92 19.75
C ALA A 198 6.13 -15.34 19.40
N THR A 199 6.05 -16.20 20.41
CA THR A 199 5.51 -17.57 20.25
C THR A 199 3.97 -17.51 20.19
N PRO A 200 3.31 -18.09 19.18
CA PRO A 200 1.85 -18.01 19.08
C PRO A 200 1.10 -18.84 20.13
N ILE A 201 0.03 -18.27 20.65
CA ILE A 201 -0.96 -18.93 21.51
C ILE A 201 -2.00 -19.60 20.60
N VAL A 202 -2.28 -20.89 20.80
CA VAL A 202 -3.25 -21.65 20.00
C VAL A 202 -4.46 -22.00 20.86
N VAL A 203 -5.64 -21.55 20.44
CA VAL A 203 -6.94 -21.80 21.09
C VAL A 203 -7.70 -22.83 20.27
N GLY A 204 -7.99 -24.00 20.85
CA GLY A 204 -8.64 -25.11 20.15
C GLY A 204 -10.17 -25.05 20.11
N SER A 205 -10.82 -24.46 21.13
CA SER A 205 -12.25 -24.63 21.37
C SER A 205 -12.91 -23.50 22.18
N ILE A 206 -14.20 -23.25 21.96
CA ILE A 206 -14.99 -22.31 22.78
C ILE A 206 -15.16 -22.89 24.20
N GLY A 207 -15.04 -22.05 25.23
CA GLY A 207 -15.06 -22.46 26.64
C GLY A 207 -13.72 -22.98 27.17
N GLU A 208 -12.71 -23.09 26.32
CA GLU A 208 -11.32 -23.33 26.73
C GLU A 208 -10.79 -22.15 27.56
N THR A 209 -9.84 -22.41 28.47
CA THR A 209 -9.15 -21.36 29.23
C THR A 209 -7.65 -21.61 29.17
N ILE A 210 -6.91 -20.62 28.65
CA ILE A 210 -5.44 -20.64 28.56
C ILE A 210 -4.89 -19.59 29.51
N THR A 211 -3.99 -20.00 30.41
CA THR A 211 -3.26 -19.08 31.29
C THR A 211 -1.91 -18.71 30.67
N VAL A 212 -1.63 -17.42 30.59
CA VAL A 212 -0.41 -16.79 30.06
C VAL A 212 0.09 -15.79 31.10
N ASP A 213 0.77 -16.33 32.13
CA ASP A 213 1.44 -15.51 33.14
C ASP A 213 2.83 -15.11 32.64
N GLU A 214 3.13 -13.81 32.67
CA GLU A 214 4.34 -13.20 32.14
C GLU A 214 4.99 -12.27 33.16
N THR A 215 6.30 -12.05 33.00
CA THR A 215 7.03 -11.04 33.77
C THR A 215 7.41 -9.89 32.83
N ARG A 216 7.37 -8.65 33.32
CA ARG A 216 7.85 -7.49 32.58
C ARG A 216 9.35 -7.67 32.30
N LEU A 217 9.73 -7.55 31.04
CA LEU A 217 11.11 -7.81 30.61
C LEU A 217 12.08 -6.90 31.37
N PRO A 218 13.27 -7.41 31.73
CA PRO A 218 14.16 -6.71 32.64
C PRO A 218 14.70 -5.43 32.00
N THR A 219 14.64 -4.33 32.74
CA THR A 219 15.00 -2.99 32.27
C THR A 219 16.34 -2.53 32.81
N GLY A 220 16.97 -1.60 32.08
CA GLY A 220 18.12 -0.82 32.51
C GLY A 220 17.84 0.67 32.35
N ARG A 221 18.91 1.45 32.36
CA ARG A 221 18.88 2.91 32.24
C ARG A 221 19.83 3.34 31.12
N LEU A 222 19.40 4.26 30.26
CA LEU A 222 20.28 4.92 29.30
C LEU A 222 20.37 6.40 29.66
N ALA A 223 21.59 6.92 29.86
CA ALA A 223 21.78 8.33 30.18
C ALA A 223 23.02 8.90 29.48
N GLY A 224 23.15 10.22 29.45
CA GLY A 224 24.27 10.84 28.77
C GLY A 224 24.31 12.34 28.89
N ARG A 225 25.25 12.92 28.14
CA ARG A 225 25.41 14.36 27.97
C ARG A 225 25.66 14.69 26.50
N PHE A 226 24.91 15.64 25.96
CA PHE A 226 25.15 16.25 24.66
C PHE A 226 25.80 17.63 24.83
N THR A 227 26.78 17.96 24.00
CA THR A 227 27.67 19.11 24.21
C THR A 227 27.97 19.90 22.94
N GLU A 228 28.47 21.12 23.09
CA GLU A 228 29.03 21.93 22.00
C GLU A 228 30.18 22.76 22.57
N GLY A 229 31.39 22.63 22.02
CA GLY A 229 32.60 23.26 22.60
C GLY A 229 32.89 22.82 24.06
N GLY A 230 32.32 21.70 24.52
CA GLY A 230 32.37 21.24 25.91
C GLY A 230 31.28 21.84 26.84
N ALA A 231 30.63 22.92 26.43
CA ALA A 231 29.41 23.42 27.07
C ALA A 231 28.24 22.43 26.85
N GLY A 232 27.22 22.51 27.69
CA GLY A 232 26.00 21.72 27.52
C GLY A 232 25.04 22.40 26.56
N VAL A 233 24.36 21.63 25.71
CA VAL A 233 23.31 22.17 24.82
C VAL A 233 21.94 21.77 25.34
N ALA A 234 21.11 22.75 25.65
CA ALA A 234 19.76 22.55 26.19
C ALA A 234 18.70 22.44 25.09
N GLY A 235 17.64 21.67 25.33
CA GLY A 235 16.55 21.49 24.37
C GLY A 235 17.04 20.90 23.06
N VAL A 236 17.84 19.83 23.15
CA VAL A 236 18.11 18.88 22.06
C VAL A 236 17.18 17.69 22.29
N ASP A 237 16.41 17.34 21.28
CA ASP A 237 15.57 16.14 21.27
C ASP A 237 16.49 14.92 21.16
N VAL A 238 16.36 13.99 22.10
CA VAL A 238 17.08 12.72 22.09
C VAL A 238 16.08 11.59 21.93
N GLN A 239 16.31 10.70 20.96
CA GLN A 239 15.42 9.58 20.66
C GLN A 239 16.21 8.26 20.66
N LEU A 240 15.57 7.17 21.12
CA LEU A 240 16.11 5.81 21.04
C LEU A 240 15.28 5.00 20.05
N ASP A 241 15.86 4.70 18.90
CA ASP A 241 15.28 3.84 17.87
C ASP A 241 15.62 2.37 18.16
N SER A 242 14.62 1.48 18.14
CA SER A 242 14.78 0.03 18.35
C SER A 242 14.26 -0.79 17.16
N ALA A 243 14.52 -2.10 17.17
CA ALA A 243 13.94 -3.05 16.20
C ALA A 243 12.52 -3.53 16.59
N SER A 244 11.96 -3.03 17.68
CA SER A 244 10.62 -3.34 18.22
C SER A 244 9.70 -2.12 18.21
N SER A 245 10.00 -1.13 17.36
CA SER A 245 9.20 0.09 17.18
C SER A 245 8.97 0.93 18.46
N ASP A 246 9.76 0.72 19.51
CA ASP A 246 9.67 1.51 20.74
C ASP A 246 10.01 2.98 20.42
N TYR A 247 9.18 3.93 20.85
CA TYR A 247 9.42 5.36 20.65
C TYR A 247 9.73 6.05 21.97
N LEU A 248 11.00 5.95 22.37
CA LEU A 248 11.53 6.59 23.57
C LEU A 248 12.14 7.95 23.20
N ALA A 249 11.51 9.04 23.65
CA ALA A 249 12.00 10.40 23.45
C ALA A 249 12.20 11.16 24.78
N THR A 250 13.21 12.02 24.85
CA THR A 250 13.50 12.91 25.98
C THR A 250 14.21 14.18 25.48
N THR A 251 14.46 15.17 26.33
CA THR A 251 15.20 16.39 25.97
C THR A 251 16.38 16.65 26.92
N THR A 252 17.40 17.36 26.43
CA THR A 252 18.57 17.73 27.23
C THR A 252 18.30 18.91 28.17
N ASP A 253 18.81 18.81 29.40
CA ASP A 253 18.74 19.85 30.43
C ASP A 253 19.64 21.06 30.12
N ALA A 254 19.60 22.08 30.99
CA ALA A 254 20.42 23.29 30.88
C ALA A 254 21.94 23.03 30.87
N ASN A 255 22.39 21.84 31.31
CA ASN A 255 23.78 21.41 31.35
C ASN A 255 24.11 20.38 30.26
N GLY A 256 23.16 20.04 29.38
CA GLY A 256 23.27 19.07 28.30
C GLY A 256 22.98 17.61 28.69
N TYR A 257 22.61 17.32 29.94
CA TYR A 257 22.32 15.95 30.39
C TYR A 257 20.95 15.48 29.94
N TYR A 258 20.83 14.18 29.69
CA TYR A 258 19.57 13.50 29.38
C TYR A 258 19.54 12.09 29.98
N ALA A 259 18.35 11.54 30.15
CA ALA A 259 18.15 10.17 30.65
C ALA A 259 16.83 9.56 30.16
N PHE A 260 16.87 8.23 30.06
CA PHE A 260 15.75 7.32 29.86
C PHE A 260 15.82 6.26 30.97
N GLU A 261 14.78 6.23 31.80
CA GLU A 261 14.63 5.26 32.88
C GLU A 261 13.77 4.08 32.40
N HIS A 262 13.97 2.88 32.97
CA HIS A 262 13.19 1.67 32.66
C HIS A 262 13.19 1.23 31.18
N VAL A 263 14.31 1.40 30.47
CA VAL A 263 14.46 0.95 29.07
C VAL A 263 14.71 -0.57 29.05
N PHE A 264 13.93 -1.33 28.28
CA PHE A 264 14.11 -2.78 28.17
C PHE A 264 15.50 -3.18 27.67
N GLY A 265 16.07 -4.28 28.18
CA GLY A 265 17.34 -4.80 27.67
C GLY A 265 17.30 -5.08 26.16
N GLY A 266 18.28 -4.56 25.42
CA GLY A 266 18.28 -4.63 23.95
C GLY A 266 19.32 -3.72 23.28
N ALA A 267 19.37 -3.75 21.96
CA ALA A 267 20.20 -2.88 21.14
C ALA A 267 19.37 -1.73 20.56
N TYR A 268 19.80 -0.50 20.81
CA TYR A 268 19.13 0.74 20.38
C TYR A 268 20.10 1.58 19.56
N LYS A 269 19.59 2.47 18.72
CA LYS A 269 20.36 3.56 18.12
C LYS A 269 19.89 4.88 18.74
N VAL A 270 20.84 5.76 19.04
CA VAL A 270 20.53 7.05 19.68
C VAL A 270 20.66 8.15 18.64
N SER A 271 19.62 8.94 18.45
CA SER A 271 19.65 10.16 17.62
C SER A 271 19.51 11.42 18.47
N PHE A 272 20.14 12.50 18.00
CA PHE A 272 20.12 13.83 18.59
C PHE A 272 19.64 14.81 17.53
N ALA A 273 18.55 15.51 17.77
CA ALA A 273 17.98 16.47 16.85
C ALA A 273 17.67 17.81 17.53
N LYS A 274 17.61 18.87 16.74
CA LYS A 274 17.00 20.13 17.15
C LYS A 274 16.25 20.75 15.98
N TRP A 275 14.97 21.00 16.18
CA TRP A 275 14.07 21.55 15.17
C TRP A 275 13.66 22.96 15.57
N ASP A 276 14.56 23.92 15.31
CA ASP A 276 14.34 25.32 15.60
C ASP A 276 13.70 26.03 14.39
N ASP A 277 12.42 26.38 14.52
CA ASP A 277 11.67 27.09 13.48
C ASP A 277 11.90 28.61 13.48
N GLU A 278 12.42 29.18 14.57
CA GLU A 278 12.73 30.61 14.67
C GLU A 278 14.17 30.92 14.22
N ASP A 279 15.15 30.06 14.55
CA ASP A 279 16.52 30.09 14.02
C ASP A 279 16.87 28.79 13.28
N PRO A 280 16.62 28.71 11.96
CA PRO A 280 17.02 27.58 11.13
C PRO A 280 18.53 27.23 11.17
N THR A 281 19.40 28.13 11.63
CA THR A 281 20.84 27.84 11.78
C THR A 281 21.14 26.92 12.97
N GLN A 282 20.25 26.85 13.97
CA GLN A 282 20.34 25.86 15.05
C GLN A 282 19.86 24.47 14.66
N ARG A 283 19.18 24.31 13.51
CA ARG A 283 18.69 22.99 13.10
C ARG A 283 19.83 22.01 12.87
N PHE A 284 19.81 20.87 13.53
CA PHE A 284 20.69 19.74 13.23
C PHE A 284 19.99 18.41 13.52
N GLN A 285 20.51 17.34 12.91
CA GLN A 285 20.27 15.96 13.33
C GLN A 285 21.57 15.19 13.18
N GLN A 286 21.92 14.40 14.18
CA GLN A 286 23.03 13.46 14.17
C GLN A 286 22.66 12.20 14.96
N TRP A 287 23.54 11.22 14.92
CA TRP A 287 23.42 9.94 15.61
C TRP A 287 24.67 9.70 16.45
N ALA A 288 24.52 8.96 17.55
CA ALA A 288 25.57 8.77 18.54
C ALA A 288 26.90 8.32 17.95
N TYR A 289 27.97 8.86 18.54
CA TYR A 289 29.37 8.69 18.13
C TYR A 289 29.63 9.31 16.76
N GLY A 290 29.06 10.50 16.55
CA GLY A 290 29.37 11.39 15.44
C GLY A 290 28.98 10.86 14.06
N LYS A 291 27.82 10.18 13.94
CA LYS A 291 27.30 9.70 12.64
C LYS A 291 26.20 10.63 12.13
N VAL A 292 26.00 10.68 10.81
CA VAL A 292 25.02 11.58 10.16
C VAL A 292 23.82 10.85 9.55
N SER A 293 23.69 9.53 9.72
CA SER A 293 22.55 8.76 9.20
C SER A 293 22.25 7.48 9.99
N LEU A 294 20.97 7.09 10.06
CA LEU A 294 20.50 5.83 10.66
C LEU A 294 21.23 4.58 10.12
N GLN A 295 21.60 4.59 8.84
CA GLN A 295 22.35 3.49 8.20
C GLN A 295 23.77 3.34 8.75
N THR A 296 24.42 4.45 9.14
CA THR A 296 25.80 4.47 9.66
C THR A 296 25.88 4.60 11.18
N ALA A 297 24.75 4.91 11.83
CA ALA A 297 24.59 4.92 13.28
C ALA A 297 24.93 3.56 13.90
N GLU A 298 25.79 3.57 14.91
CA GLU A 298 26.19 2.38 15.67
C GLU A 298 25.15 2.06 16.75
N SER A 299 24.90 0.78 17.01
CA SER A 299 23.95 0.35 18.04
C SER A 299 24.61 0.31 19.42
N VAL A 300 23.91 0.83 20.41
CA VAL A 300 24.26 0.81 21.83
C VAL A 300 23.40 -0.24 22.54
N THR A 301 24.03 -1.11 23.34
CA THR A 301 23.30 -2.09 24.15
C THR A 301 22.89 -1.51 25.51
N VAL A 302 21.59 -1.48 25.79
CA VAL A 302 21.06 -1.29 27.14
C VAL A 302 21.14 -2.62 27.87
N VAL A 303 21.89 -2.64 28.98
CA VAL A 303 22.04 -3.81 29.85
C VAL A 303 21.11 -3.67 31.05
N PRO A 304 20.25 -4.67 31.34
CA PRO A 304 19.36 -4.59 32.49
C PRO A 304 20.08 -4.42 33.83
N GLY A 305 19.42 -3.75 34.78
CA GLY A 305 19.98 -3.39 36.09
C GLY A 305 21.18 -2.45 36.05
N SER A 306 21.58 -1.94 34.88
CA SER A 306 22.79 -1.14 34.67
C SER A 306 22.45 0.23 34.05
N THR A 307 23.36 1.21 34.23
CA THR A 307 23.33 2.45 33.45
C THR A 307 24.27 2.34 32.26
N THR A 308 23.72 2.36 31.05
CA THR A 308 24.46 2.55 29.80
C THR A 308 24.65 4.04 29.56
N THR A 309 25.90 4.49 29.40
CA THR A 309 26.24 5.91 29.21
C THR A 309 26.54 6.21 27.74
N VAL A 310 25.86 7.21 27.15
CA VAL A 310 26.06 7.66 25.76
C VAL A 310 26.30 9.17 25.74
N ASN A 311 27.57 9.59 25.64
CA ASN A 311 27.93 11.01 25.52
C ASN A 311 28.26 11.37 24.07
N ASP A 312 27.89 12.57 23.63
CA ASP A 312 28.25 13.07 22.30
C ASP A 312 28.42 14.61 22.29
N SER A 313 28.90 15.15 21.17
CA SER A 313 28.99 16.57 20.88
C SER A 313 28.31 16.87 19.55
N ARG A 314 27.72 18.07 19.43
CA ARG A 314 27.34 18.66 18.15
C ARG A 314 28.53 18.56 17.20
N LEU A 315 28.30 17.93 16.04
CA LEU A 315 29.33 17.77 15.02
C LEU A 315 29.76 19.15 14.48
N PRO A 316 31.07 19.37 14.25
CA PRO A 316 31.54 20.51 13.47
C PRO A 316 30.90 20.55 12.08
N THR A 317 30.91 21.71 11.43
CA THR A 317 30.25 21.92 10.14
C THR A 317 31.21 22.37 9.03
N GLY A 318 30.90 21.97 7.80
CA GLY A 318 31.34 22.63 6.58
C GLY A 318 30.16 23.25 5.83
N SER A 319 30.35 23.55 4.55
CA SER A 319 29.24 23.91 3.66
C SER A 319 29.36 23.22 2.29
N VAL A 320 28.28 23.22 1.53
CA VAL A 320 28.20 22.53 0.24
C VAL A 320 27.66 23.50 -0.80
N LYS A 321 28.44 23.74 -1.86
CA LYS A 321 27.98 24.49 -3.03
C LYS A 321 27.74 23.52 -4.19
N ILE A 322 26.48 23.40 -4.59
CA ILE A 322 26.01 22.52 -5.65
C ILE A 322 25.75 23.37 -6.89
N THR A 323 26.17 22.89 -8.06
CA THR A 323 25.80 23.45 -9.37
C THR A 323 25.34 22.32 -10.28
N ALA A 324 24.29 22.57 -11.07
CA ALA A 324 23.74 21.61 -12.01
C ALA A 324 24.00 22.07 -13.46
N LYS A 325 24.22 21.10 -14.35
CA LYS A 325 24.37 21.31 -15.79
C LYS A 325 23.50 20.35 -16.57
N ASP A 326 23.03 20.79 -17.73
CA ASP A 326 22.32 19.96 -18.69
C ASP A 326 23.29 18.96 -19.33
N ALA A 327 23.03 17.67 -19.16
CA ALA A 327 23.93 16.59 -19.56
C ALA A 327 24.20 16.47 -21.08
N ARG A 328 23.57 17.31 -21.91
CA ARG A 328 23.65 17.25 -23.39
C ARG A 328 24.36 18.44 -23.99
N THR A 329 24.08 19.62 -23.46
CA THR A 329 24.59 20.92 -23.91
C THR A 329 25.73 21.42 -23.04
N GLY A 330 25.86 20.92 -21.81
CA GLY A 330 26.80 21.42 -20.80
C GLY A 330 26.41 22.80 -20.23
N ALA A 331 25.26 23.34 -20.61
CA ALA A 331 24.75 24.61 -20.11
C ALA A 331 24.44 24.53 -18.61
N VAL A 332 24.57 25.64 -17.89
CA VAL A 332 24.20 25.73 -16.47
C VAL A 332 22.67 25.67 -16.36
N ILE A 333 22.18 24.82 -15.46
CA ILE A 333 20.77 24.78 -15.07
C ILE A 333 20.61 25.81 -13.95
N ASN A 334 19.86 26.87 -14.22
CA ASN A 334 19.64 27.95 -13.25
C ASN A 334 18.59 27.59 -12.19
N ASP A 335 17.60 26.79 -12.57
CA ASP A 335 16.43 26.39 -11.75
C ASP A 335 16.54 24.92 -11.36
N PHE A 336 16.93 24.65 -10.12
CA PHE A 336 17.02 23.30 -9.55
C PHE A 336 17.00 23.33 -8.01
N TRP A 337 16.77 22.17 -7.40
CA TRP A 337 16.80 21.95 -5.96
C TRP A 337 17.71 20.79 -5.58
N ALA A 338 18.18 20.77 -4.33
CA ALA A 338 18.95 19.69 -3.77
C ALA A 338 18.68 19.50 -2.28
N TYR A 339 18.77 18.27 -1.78
CA TYR A 339 18.75 17.97 -0.34
C TYR A 339 19.66 16.80 0.04
N GLY A 340 20.04 16.74 1.31
CA GLY A 340 20.81 15.66 1.92
C GLY A 340 20.91 15.84 3.44
N GLY A 341 20.57 14.78 4.19
CA GLY A 341 20.31 14.92 5.63
C GLY A 341 19.22 15.95 5.91
N VAL A 342 19.42 16.79 6.94
CA VAL A 342 18.48 17.87 7.34
C VAL A 342 18.73 19.21 6.61
N ARG A 343 19.41 19.18 5.46
CA ARG A 343 19.75 20.36 4.68
C ARG A 343 19.18 20.23 3.28
N SER A 344 18.45 21.26 2.88
CA SER A 344 17.81 21.39 1.57
C SER A 344 17.92 22.83 1.08
N GLY A 345 17.79 23.01 -0.23
CA GLY A 345 17.72 24.33 -0.84
C GLY A 345 17.42 24.26 -2.34
N ASP A 346 16.65 25.22 -2.80
CA ASP A 346 16.40 25.52 -4.20
C ASP A 346 17.22 26.72 -4.68
N THR A 347 17.27 26.92 -6.00
CA THR A 347 17.88 28.09 -6.62
C THR A 347 17.23 28.38 -7.95
N THR A 348 17.20 29.67 -8.32
CA THR A 348 16.89 30.14 -9.68
C THR A 348 18.09 30.87 -10.31
N ASN A 349 19.28 30.78 -9.70
CA ASN A 349 20.50 31.48 -10.12
C ASN A 349 21.69 30.55 -10.46
N GLY A 350 21.48 29.22 -10.46
CA GLY A 350 22.48 28.24 -10.90
C GLY A 350 23.43 27.71 -9.82
N ALA A 351 23.26 28.11 -8.56
CA ALA A 351 23.91 27.45 -7.43
C ALA A 351 22.98 27.32 -6.22
N VAL A 352 22.92 26.11 -5.64
CA VAL A 352 22.39 25.88 -4.28
C VAL A 352 23.58 25.91 -3.33
N ILE A 353 23.43 26.59 -2.19
CA ILE A 353 24.45 26.60 -1.13
C ILE A 353 23.79 26.13 0.16
N LEU A 354 24.26 24.99 0.67
CA LEU A 354 23.85 24.43 1.96
C LEU A 354 24.91 24.83 2.98
N GLU A 355 24.59 25.75 3.88
CA GLU A 355 25.47 26.18 4.98
C GLU A 355 25.26 25.31 6.24
N ASN A 356 26.23 25.36 7.15
CA ASN A 356 26.21 24.65 8.44
C ASN A 356 25.86 23.16 8.31
N VAL A 357 26.44 22.46 7.32
CA VAL A 357 26.23 21.02 7.13
C VAL A 357 27.22 20.29 8.03
N ALA A 358 26.76 19.37 8.87
CA ALA A 358 27.63 18.61 9.77
C ALA A 358 28.69 17.81 8.98
N ILE A 359 29.86 17.57 9.58
CA ILE A 359 30.88 16.73 8.95
C ILE A 359 30.43 15.27 8.84
N GLY A 360 30.78 14.63 7.74
CA GLY A 360 30.39 13.24 7.48
C GLY A 360 30.14 12.95 6.00
N SER A 361 29.63 11.75 5.73
CA SER A 361 29.30 11.29 4.38
C SER A 361 27.78 11.24 4.17
N TYR A 362 27.33 11.88 3.09
CA TYR A 362 25.94 12.06 2.73
C TYR A 362 25.63 11.40 1.39
N GLN A 363 24.35 11.08 1.20
CA GLN A 363 23.75 10.81 -0.09
C GLN A 363 22.84 11.98 -0.44
N MET A 364 23.19 12.73 -1.49
CA MET A 364 22.42 13.88 -1.94
C MET A 364 21.39 13.43 -2.98
N VAL A 365 20.24 14.10 -2.99
CA VAL A 365 19.24 14.03 -4.06
C VAL A 365 19.16 15.41 -4.71
N ILE A 366 19.24 15.48 -6.04
CA ILE A 366 19.19 16.73 -6.82
C ILE A 366 18.16 16.58 -7.94
N GLY A 367 17.27 17.55 -8.10
CA GLY A 367 16.25 17.56 -9.17
C GLY A 367 15.98 18.96 -9.69
N GLY A 368 15.28 19.07 -10.83
CA GLY A 368 14.96 20.36 -11.44
C GLY A 368 13.86 20.23 -12.49
N ALA A 369 13.17 21.34 -12.80
CA ALA A 369 12.00 21.32 -13.67
C ALA A 369 12.34 20.78 -15.07
N GLY A 370 11.72 19.65 -15.46
CA GLY A 370 11.98 19.00 -16.74
C GLY A 370 13.24 18.14 -16.82
N TYR A 371 13.93 17.90 -15.70
CA TYR A 371 15.07 16.98 -15.58
C TYR A 371 14.75 15.77 -14.70
N LYS A 372 15.37 14.63 -15.01
CA LYS A 372 15.31 13.44 -14.14
C LYS A 372 15.99 13.74 -12.81
N ILE A 373 15.38 13.27 -11.72
CA ILE A 373 15.98 13.36 -10.38
C ILE A 373 17.24 12.48 -10.34
N LEU A 374 18.31 13.03 -9.77
CA LEU A 374 19.58 12.36 -9.53
C LEU A 374 19.69 12.02 -8.05
N GLU A 375 19.40 10.77 -7.71
CA GLU A 375 19.44 10.24 -6.34
C GLU A 375 20.82 9.66 -5.98
N ASN A 376 21.05 9.45 -4.69
CA ASN A 376 22.21 8.73 -4.16
C ASN A 376 23.57 9.25 -4.68
N VAL A 377 23.72 10.57 -4.72
CA VAL A 377 24.99 11.21 -5.09
C VAL A 377 25.89 11.29 -3.85
N PRO A 378 26.99 10.52 -3.78
CA PRO A 378 27.83 10.50 -2.60
C PRO A 378 28.59 11.81 -2.44
N LEU A 379 28.57 12.35 -1.21
CA LEU A 379 29.25 13.59 -0.85
C LEU A 379 29.93 13.43 0.51
N THR A 380 31.08 14.06 0.71
CA THR A 380 31.70 14.18 2.04
C THR A 380 31.88 15.65 2.40
N VAL A 381 31.51 16.00 3.62
CA VAL A 381 31.63 17.34 4.20
C VAL A 381 32.76 17.33 5.23
N THR A 382 33.66 18.30 5.11
CA THR A 382 34.84 18.47 5.96
C THR A 382 34.73 19.79 6.73
N GLU A 383 35.23 19.81 7.97
CA GLU A 383 35.14 20.95 8.88
C GLU A 383 35.69 22.24 8.25
N GLY A 384 34.90 23.31 8.27
CA GLY A 384 35.28 24.62 7.74
C GLY A 384 35.48 24.71 6.23
N VAL A 385 35.27 23.63 5.47
CA VAL A 385 35.47 23.57 4.01
C VAL A 385 34.13 23.72 3.29
N GLN A 386 34.11 24.54 2.22
CA GLN A 386 33.02 24.52 1.25
C GLN A 386 33.29 23.43 0.20
N THR A 387 32.64 22.28 0.32
CA THR A 387 32.71 21.20 -0.68
C THR A 387 31.96 21.65 -1.95
N ILE A 388 32.64 21.61 -3.11
CA ILE A 388 32.04 21.95 -4.40
C ILE A 388 31.53 20.68 -5.09
N LEU A 389 30.24 20.63 -5.38
CA LEU A 389 29.59 19.57 -6.16
C LEU A 389 29.12 20.14 -7.51
N THR A 390 29.46 19.46 -8.60
CA THR A 390 28.94 19.77 -9.95
C THR A 390 28.32 18.52 -10.53
N VAL A 391 27.01 18.55 -10.79
CA VAL A 391 26.26 17.40 -11.35
C VAL A 391 25.80 17.67 -12.78
N GLN A 392 25.56 16.58 -13.51
CA GLN A 392 24.92 16.61 -14.83
C GLN A 392 23.52 16.01 -14.66
N LEU A 393 22.48 16.81 -14.90
CA LEU A 393 21.10 16.34 -14.89
C LEU A 393 20.66 16.00 -16.32
N VAL A 394 20.00 14.85 -16.48
CA VAL A 394 19.52 14.38 -17.79
C VAL A 394 18.13 14.97 -18.03
N PRO A 395 17.90 15.76 -19.08
CA PRO A 395 16.57 16.29 -19.38
C PRO A 395 15.61 15.15 -19.76
N TYR A 396 14.35 15.28 -19.37
CA TYR A 396 13.31 14.34 -19.75
C TYR A 396 13.12 14.30 -21.28
N SER A 397 12.84 13.11 -21.82
CA SER A 397 12.20 13.01 -23.14
C SER A 397 10.75 13.46 -22.98
N LYS A 398 10.18 14.21 -23.92
CA LYS A 398 8.88 14.87 -23.73
C LYS A 398 7.92 14.59 -24.89
N ILE A 399 6.65 14.31 -24.58
CA ILE A 399 5.56 14.38 -25.55
C ILE A 399 4.71 15.63 -25.28
N LYS A 400 4.54 16.50 -26.28
CA LYS A 400 3.71 17.70 -26.19
C LYS A 400 2.46 17.58 -27.05
N THR A 401 1.32 18.03 -26.54
CA THR A 401 0.06 18.11 -27.29
C THR A 401 -0.88 19.15 -26.68
N LYS A 402 -2.08 19.30 -27.26
CA LYS A 402 -3.20 20.06 -26.71
C LYS A 402 -4.40 19.13 -26.52
N VAL A 403 -5.18 19.35 -25.47
CA VAL A 403 -6.46 18.67 -25.24
C VAL A 403 -7.60 19.63 -25.61
N VAL A 404 -8.52 19.16 -26.44
CA VAL A 404 -9.62 19.95 -27.02
C VAL A 404 -10.92 19.18 -27.04
N ASP A 405 -12.06 19.87 -26.99
CA ASP A 405 -13.39 19.27 -27.18
C ASP A 405 -13.53 18.76 -28.62
N ALA A 406 -13.92 17.49 -28.78
CA ALA A 406 -13.91 16.81 -30.07
C ALA A 406 -14.87 17.41 -31.13
N LYS A 407 -15.87 18.19 -30.72
CA LYS A 407 -16.89 18.78 -31.61
C LYS A 407 -16.60 20.24 -31.96
N THR A 408 -16.11 21.00 -30.99
CA THR A 408 -15.93 22.46 -31.10
C THR A 408 -14.47 22.87 -31.33
N GLY A 409 -13.50 22.03 -31.00
CA GLY A 409 -12.07 22.36 -31.04
C GLY A 409 -11.61 23.33 -29.95
N ALA A 410 -12.50 23.74 -29.02
CA ALA A 410 -12.14 24.58 -27.89
C ALA A 410 -11.19 23.85 -26.93
N PRO A 411 -10.23 24.54 -26.28
CA PRO A 411 -9.32 23.92 -25.32
C PRO A 411 -10.06 23.37 -24.10
N VAL A 412 -9.55 22.28 -23.53
CA VAL A 412 -10.07 21.65 -22.31
C VAL A 412 -8.96 21.59 -21.27
N GLN A 413 -9.13 22.36 -20.20
CA GLN A 413 -8.26 22.37 -19.01
C GLN A 413 -8.61 21.19 -18.09
N GLY A 414 -7.67 20.75 -17.24
CA GLY A 414 -7.94 19.82 -16.14
C GLY A 414 -7.94 18.34 -16.52
N VAL A 415 -7.35 17.99 -17.65
CA VAL A 415 -7.22 16.61 -18.14
C VAL A 415 -5.82 16.12 -17.84
N CYS A 416 -5.69 15.09 -17.01
CA CYS A 416 -4.42 14.42 -16.78
C CYS A 416 -4.10 13.53 -17.98
N VAL A 417 -2.93 13.73 -18.60
CA VAL A 417 -2.44 12.91 -19.71
C VAL A 417 -1.15 12.23 -19.27
N PHE A 418 -1.11 10.90 -19.36
CA PHE A 418 0.04 10.11 -18.96
C PHE A 418 0.42 9.10 -20.05
N ASP A 419 1.69 8.69 -20.02
CA ASP A 419 2.26 7.70 -20.92
C ASP A 419 2.19 6.28 -20.34
N THR A 420 2.30 5.31 -21.23
CA THR A 420 2.37 3.89 -20.90
C THR A 420 3.02 3.15 -22.08
N GLN A 421 3.80 2.11 -21.77
CA GLN A 421 4.46 1.31 -22.79
C GLN A 421 3.53 0.16 -23.27
N PRO A 422 3.58 -0.24 -24.55
CA PRO A 422 2.87 -1.42 -25.03
C PRO A 422 3.18 -2.66 -24.20
N GLY A 423 2.15 -3.41 -23.80
CA GLY A 423 2.30 -4.56 -22.89
C GLY A 423 2.53 -4.20 -21.41
N PHE A 424 2.47 -2.92 -21.04
CA PHE A 424 2.51 -2.45 -19.66
C PHE A 424 1.54 -1.27 -19.48
N ALA A 425 0.24 -1.55 -19.63
CA ALA A 425 -0.78 -0.60 -19.18
C ALA A 425 -0.66 -0.47 -17.66
N ARG A 426 -0.35 0.73 -17.18
CA ARG A 426 -0.35 1.06 -15.75
C ARG A 426 -0.71 2.53 -15.60
N THR A 427 -1.30 2.88 -14.46
CA THR A 427 -1.39 4.27 -14.04
C THR A 427 -0.07 4.76 -13.45
N PRO A 428 0.24 6.05 -13.55
CA PRO A 428 1.27 6.69 -12.73
C PRO A 428 0.84 6.77 -11.25
N ASP A 429 1.80 7.10 -10.39
CA ASP A 429 1.55 7.45 -8.98
C ASP A 429 0.87 8.81 -8.88
N GLY A 430 -0.47 8.79 -8.80
CA GLY A 430 -1.30 9.97 -8.93
C GLY A 430 -1.16 10.71 -10.27
N CYS A 431 -1.73 11.90 -10.34
CA CYS A 431 -1.45 12.90 -11.37
C CYS A 431 -0.74 14.11 -10.74
N GLY A 432 0.25 13.86 -9.87
CA GLY A 432 0.87 14.91 -9.05
C GLY A 432 1.66 15.97 -9.83
N ASP A 433 2.29 15.57 -10.95
CA ASP A 433 3.03 16.45 -11.87
C ASP A 433 2.08 17.42 -12.60
N PRO A 434 2.18 18.75 -12.36
CA PRO A 434 1.32 19.73 -13.03
C PRO A 434 1.52 19.82 -14.55
N GLU A 435 2.69 19.44 -15.10
CA GLU A 435 2.91 19.45 -16.56
C GLU A 435 2.01 18.41 -17.27
N ARG A 436 1.56 17.36 -16.56
CA ARG A 436 0.64 16.32 -17.05
C ARG A 436 -0.82 16.76 -17.11
N TYR A 437 -1.19 17.89 -16.48
CA TYR A 437 -2.52 18.45 -16.63
C TYR A 437 -2.59 19.42 -17.80
N SER A 438 -3.64 19.30 -18.62
CA SER A 438 -3.92 20.31 -19.64
C SER A 438 -4.22 21.67 -19.01
N ASN A 439 -3.50 22.70 -19.45
CA ASN A 439 -3.65 24.08 -18.97
C ASN A 439 -4.88 24.79 -19.61
N ALA A 440 -5.08 26.07 -19.30
CA ALA A 440 -6.20 26.86 -19.85
C ALA A 440 -6.18 27.00 -21.39
N ALA A 441 -5.02 26.85 -22.04
CA ALA A 441 -4.87 26.79 -23.50
C ALA A 441 -4.91 25.34 -24.05
N GLY A 442 -5.30 24.39 -23.22
CA GLY A 442 -5.36 22.94 -23.46
C GLY A 442 -3.99 22.26 -23.50
N GLU A 443 -2.87 22.98 -23.34
CA GLU A 443 -1.53 22.44 -23.54
C GLU A 443 -1.10 21.53 -22.40
N VAL A 444 -0.43 20.44 -22.74
CA VAL A 444 0.06 19.43 -21.80
C VAL A 444 1.43 18.89 -22.26
N THR A 445 2.30 18.57 -21.30
CA THR A 445 3.65 18.04 -21.53
C THR A 445 3.85 16.78 -20.68
N VAL A 446 3.99 15.63 -21.34
CA VAL A 446 4.24 14.35 -20.67
C VAL A 446 5.75 14.09 -20.64
N ASN A 447 6.33 14.09 -19.44
CA ASN A 447 7.74 13.78 -19.18
C ASN A 447 7.96 12.26 -19.10
N LEU A 448 8.93 11.75 -19.87
CA LEU A 448 9.18 10.31 -20.05
C LEU A 448 10.50 9.87 -19.42
N GLU A 449 10.42 8.94 -18.47
CA GLU A 449 11.57 8.39 -17.74
C GLU A 449 12.64 7.72 -18.63
N SER A 450 12.31 7.35 -19.87
CA SER A 450 13.23 6.68 -20.79
C SER A 450 12.92 7.00 -22.25
N PRO A 451 13.89 6.80 -23.17
CA PRO A 451 13.58 6.62 -24.59
C PRO A 451 12.69 5.39 -24.78
N GLY A 452 11.84 5.42 -25.80
CA GLY A 452 10.98 4.27 -26.09
C GLY A 452 9.80 4.59 -26.98
N SER A 453 8.87 3.64 -27.06
CA SER A 453 7.62 3.79 -27.80
C SER A 453 6.45 3.76 -26.82
N TYR A 454 5.70 4.86 -26.79
CA TYR A 454 4.69 5.14 -25.78
C TYR A 454 3.30 5.32 -26.39
N GLN A 455 2.29 4.82 -25.70
CA GLN A 455 0.88 5.16 -25.91
C GLN A 455 0.48 6.20 -24.85
N LEU A 456 -0.50 7.04 -25.15
CA LEU A 456 -1.03 8.01 -24.19
C LEU A 456 -2.44 7.64 -23.75
N PHE A 457 -2.74 7.89 -22.49
CA PHE A 457 -4.09 7.90 -21.94
C PHE A 457 -4.44 9.30 -21.43
N ALA A 458 -5.68 9.72 -21.65
CA ALA A 458 -6.21 11.00 -21.18
C ALA A 458 -7.37 10.75 -20.20
N LEU A 459 -7.25 11.28 -18.98
CA LEU A 459 -8.14 11.07 -17.86
C LEU A 459 -8.66 12.43 -17.34
N PRO A 460 -9.96 12.76 -17.51
CA PRO A 460 -10.51 14.10 -17.27
C PRO A 460 -10.81 14.40 -15.79
N ARG A 461 -9.84 14.14 -14.89
CA ARG A 461 -9.97 14.24 -13.42
C ARG A 461 -10.52 15.59 -12.92
N GLN A 462 -10.24 16.68 -13.62
CA GLN A 462 -10.71 18.03 -13.29
C GLN A 462 -11.54 18.65 -14.45
N ALA A 463 -12.01 17.81 -15.38
CA ALA A 463 -12.74 18.21 -16.59
C ALA A 463 -14.10 17.48 -16.71
N PRO A 464 -15.06 17.75 -15.80
CA PRO A 464 -16.29 16.98 -15.68
C PRO A 464 -17.13 16.97 -16.97
N GLY A 465 -17.74 15.82 -17.26
CA GLY A 465 -18.56 15.60 -18.45
C GLY A 465 -17.78 15.27 -19.73
N TYR A 466 -16.45 15.32 -19.72
CA TYR A 466 -15.62 14.66 -20.74
C TYR A 466 -15.33 13.21 -20.37
N GLY A 467 -15.17 12.36 -21.39
CA GLY A 467 -14.81 10.97 -21.24
C GLY A 467 -13.30 10.74 -21.36
N ALA A 468 -12.76 9.91 -20.50
CA ALA A 468 -11.42 9.36 -20.58
C ALA A 468 -11.25 8.54 -21.86
N GLN A 469 -10.01 8.46 -22.35
CA GLN A 469 -9.72 7.74 -23.58
C GLN A 469 -8.25 7.36 -23.71
N TRP A 470 -8.01 6.21 -24.32
CA TRP A 470 -6.76 5.95 -25.02
C TRP A 470 -6.67 6.89 -26.23
N VAL A 471 -5.52 7.52 -26.43
CA VAL A 471 -5.30 8.44 -27.56
C VAL A 471 -5.04 7.62 -28.82
N GLY A 472 -6.06 7.45 -29.66
CA GLY A 472 -5.95 6.82 -30.97
C GLY A 472 -5.37 7.75 -32.05
N VAL A 473 -5.27 7.27 -33.28
CA VAL A 473 -4.66 8.03 -34.40
C VAL A 473 -5.56 9.18 -34.88
N ASN A 474 -6.88 8.97 -34.91
CA ASN A 474 -7.87 9.91 -35.46
C ASN A 474 -8.86 10.46 -34.42
N GLY A 475 -8.77 10.01 -33.16
CA GLY A 475 -9.73 10.27 -32.08
C GLY A 475 -9.46 9.36 -30.89
N GLY A 476 -10.32 9.38 -29.87
CA GLY A 476 -10.21 8.49 -28.71
C GLY A 476 -10.60 7.03 -29.01
N THR A 477 -10.23 6.14 -28.10
CA THR A 477 -10.70 4.74 -28.04
C THR A 477 -10.73 4.24 -26.59
N GLY A 478 -11.46 3.15 -26.34
CA GLY A 478 -11.49 2.43 -25.06
C GLY A 478 -10.50 1.27 -24.99
N ASP A 479 -9.71 1.08 -26.05
CA ASP A 479 -8.85 -0.09 -26.24
C ASP A 479 -7.38 0.29 -26.47
N GLN A 480 -6.51 -0.17 -25.56
CA GLN A 480 -5.05 -0.01 -25.65
C GLN A 480 -4.48 -0.49 -26.99
N GLN A 481 -5.00 -1.59 -27.54
CA GLN A 481 -4.49 -2.15 -28.80
C GLN A 481 -4.69 -1.21 -29.99
N SER A 482 -5.64 -0.28 -29.87
CA SER A 482 -5.97 0.74 -30.87
C SER A 482 -5.34 2.11 -30.59
N ALA A 483 -4.56 2.25 -29.50
CA ALA A 483 -3.96 3.52 -29.10
C ALA A 483 -2.71 3.84 -29.93
N ARG A 484 -2.55 5.12 -30.33
CA ARG A 484 -1.47 5.61 -31.18
C ARG A 484 -0.12 5.48 -30.48
N LEU A 485 0.75 4.68 -31.07
CA LEU A 485 2.15 4.56 -30.64
C LEU A 485 2.95 5.81 -31.05
N THR A 486 3.77 6.31 -30.12
CA THR A 486 4.67 7.46 -30.30
C THR A 486 6.07 7.05 -29.88
N THR A 487 6.98 6.89 -30.85
CA THR A 487 8.40 6.66 -30.55
C THR A 487 9.10 7.97 -30.26
N VAL A 488 9.80 8.03 -29.13
CA VAL A 488 10.55 9.19 -28.64
C VAL A 488 11.98 8.75 -28.37
N ALA A 489 12.93 9.36 -29.08
CA ALA A 489 14.36 9.18 -28.81
C ALA A 489 14.75 9.87 -27.48
N ASP A 490 15.87 9.47 -26.88
CA ASP A 490 16.25 9.94 -25.54
C ASP A 490 16.33 11.48 -25.51
N GLY A 491 15.71 12.09 -24.50
CA GLY A 491 15.63 13.55 -24.30
C GLY A 491 15.11 14.34 -25.50
N ALA A 492 14.43 13.71 -26.46
CA ALA A 492 13.78 14.39 -27.57
C ALA A 492 12.41 14.94 -27.13
N THR A 493 12.01 16.09 -27.68
CA THR A 493 10.63 16.58 -27.57
C THR A 493 9.87 16.26 -28.85
N VAL A 494 8.83 15.42 -28.75
CA VAL A 494 7.95 15.07 -29.88
C VAL A 494 6.60 15.76 -29.67
N THR A 495 6.19 16.57 -30.64
CA THR A 495 4.81 17.13 -30.65
C THR A 495 3.89 16.17 -31.39
N VAL A 496 2.71 15.89 -30.82
CA VAL A 496 1.70 15.00 -31.40
C VAL A 496 0.37 15.73 -31.64
N PRO A 497 -0.52 15.25 -32.52
CA PRO A 497 -1.78 15.92 -32.81
C PRO A 497 -2.66 16.13 -31.55
N PRO A 498 -3.53 17.15 -31.53
CA PRO A 498 -4.40 17.43 -30.39
C PRO A 498 -5.29 16.24 -30.01
N ILE A 499 -5.34 15.95 -28.71
CA ILE A 499 -6.25 14.98 -28.10
C ILE A 499 -7.66 15.58 -28.13
N LYS A 500 -8.50 15.05 -29.03
CA LYS A 500 -9.93 15.37 -29.11
C LYS A 500 -10.70 14.54 -28.10
N LEU A 501 -11.20 15.14 -27.02
CA LEU A 501 -12.04 14.47 -26.02
C LEU A 501 -13.51 14.47 -26.40
N ASP A 502 -14.11 13.28 -26.39
CA ASP A 502 -15.56 13.12 -26.45
C ASP A 502 -16.24 13.35 -25.09
N LYS A 503 -17.57 13.53 -25.10
CA LYS A 503 -18.38 13.67 -23.88
C LYS A 503 -18.68 12.31 -23.25
N ALA A 504 -18.62 12.23 -21.92
CA ALA A 504 -18.69 10.98 -21.18
C ALA A 504 -20.00 10.20 -21.34
N GLY A 505 -19.94 8.90 -21.11
CA GLY A 505 -21.06 8.05 -20.72
C GLY A 505 -20.73 7.27 -19.45
N VAL A 506 -21.71 6.53 -18.92
CA VAL A 506 -21.62 5.85 -17.63
C VAL A 506 -21.68 4.34 -17.82
N ILE A 507 -20.85 3.60 -17.08
CA ILE A 507 -21.11 2.18 -16.76
C ILE A 507 -21.51 2.08 -15.30
N THR A 508 -22.57 1.33 -15.02
CA THR A 508 -22.90 0.86 -13.66
C THR A 508 -23.02 -0.65 -13.63
N GLY A 509 -23.00 -1.24 -12.45
CA GLY A 509 -23.38 -2.64 -12.27
C GLY A 509 -23.20 -3.10 -10.84
N LYS A 510 -23.49 -4.38 -10.59
CA LYS A 510 -23.20 -5.08 -9.34
C LYS A 510 -22.19 -6.19 -9.56
N VAL A 511 -21.22 -6.28 -8.67
CA VAL A 511 -20.22 -7.36 -8.60
C VAL A 511 -20.58 -8.27 -7.43
N THR A 512 -20.66 -9.57 -7.68
CA THR A 512 -20.83 -10.60 -6.63
C THR A 512 -19.79 -11.69 -6.81
N SER A 513 -19.59 -12.53 -5.80
CA SER A 513 -18.91 -13.82 -6.00
C SER A 513 -19.75 -14.75 -6.89
N GLN A 514 -19.18 -15.89 -7.29
CA GLN A 514 -19.92 -16.99 -7.95
C GLN A 514 -21.03 -17.60 -7.07
N THR A 515 -20.92 -17.47 -5.75
CA THR A 515 -21.93 -17.89 -4.76
C THR A 515 -22.98 -16.80 -4.48
N GLY A 516 -22.91 -15.65 -5.14
CA GLY A 516 -23.82 -14.50 -4.94
C GLY A 516 -23.51 -13.65 -3.69
N GLN A 517 -22.40 -13.93 -3.00
CA GLN A 517 -21.96 -13.17 -1.82
C GLN A 517 -21.33 -11.82 -2.25
N ARG A 518 -21.24 -10.86 -1.32
CA ARG A 518 -20.57 -9.58 -1.56
C ARG A 518 -19.05 -9.75 -1.69
N ILE A 519 -18.42 -8.91 -2.49
CA ILE A 519 -16.96 -8.81 -2.59
C ILE A 519 -16.46 -7.80 -1.55
N ARG A 520 -15.41 -8.15 -0.80
CA ARG A 520 -14.74 -7.24 0.16
C ARG A 520 -13.62 -6.47 -0.54
N PHE A 521 -13.38 -5.23 -0.12
CA PHE A 521 -12.27 -4.38 -0.60
C PHE A 521 -12.09 -4.41 -2.13
N GLY A 522 -13.20 -4.28 -2.85
CA GLY A 522 -13.25 -4.44 -4.30
C GLY A 522 -13.27 -3.12 -5.06
N ALA A 523 -12.86 -3.18 -6.33
CA ALA A 523 -12.95 -2.07 -7.27
C ALA A 523 -13.13 -2.57 -8.70
N VAL A 524 -13.63 -1.69 -9.57
CA VAL A 524 -13.73 -1.87 -11.02
C VAL A 524 -12.89 -0.81 -11.73
N GLY A 525 -11.95 -1.25 -12.55
CA GLY A 525 -10.85 -0.44 -13.06
C GLY A 525 -10.62 -0.50 -14.56
N LEU A 526 -9.77 0.42 -15.05
CA LEU A 526 -9.32 0.46 -16.45
C LEU A 526 -7.89 -0.05 -16.66
N PHE A 527 -7.12 -0.19 -15.58
CA PHE A 527 -5.71 -0.57 -15.57
C PHE A 527 -5.46 -1.63 -14.50
N PRO A 528 -4.50 -2.54 -14.69
CA PRO A 528 -4.03 -3.40 -13.61
C PRO A 528 -3.43 -2.52 -12.51
N GLU A 529 -3.78 -2.83 -11.26
CA GLU A 529 -3.17 -2.20 -10.10
C GLU A 529 -1.67 -2.54 -10.08
N TYR A 530 -0.81 -1.52 -10.03
CA TYR A 530 0.64 -1.72 -10.00
C TYR A 530 1.12 -1.73 -8.55
N PHE A 531 1.88 -2.75 -8.17
CA PHE A 531 2.35 -2.91 -6.80
C PHE A 531 3.26 -1.75 -6.35
N ASN A 532 3.10 -1.30 -5.10
CA ASN A 532 3.80 -0.17 -4.49
C ASN A 532 3.63 1.18 -5.22
N VAL A 533 2.39 1.51 -5.60
CA VAL A 533 1.99 2.80 -6.22
C VAL A 533 0.74 3.34 -5.53
N GLY A 534 0.70 4.63 -5.24
CA GLY A 534 -0.32 5.31 -4.41
C GLY A 534 -1.68 5.50 -5.08
N GLY A 535 -2.42 4.40 -5.24
CA GLY A 535 -3.84 4.41 -5.62
C GLY A 535 -4.10 4.48 -7.13
N ASN A 536 -4.95 3.57 -7.61
CA ASN A 536 -5.28 3.49 -9.03
C ASN A 536 -6.23 4.64 -9.45
N ILE A 537 -5.67 5.68 -10.07
CA ILE A 537 -6.38 6.93 -10.41
C ILE A 537 -7.59 6.78 -11.35
N ALA A 538 -7.80 5.61 -11.94
CA ALA A 538 -8.79 5.32 -12.97
C ALA A 538 -9.79 4.20 -12.58
N ASP A 539 -9.91 3.91 -11.28
CA ASP A 539 -10.85 2.92 -10.73
C ASP A 539 -12.11 3.57 -10.12
N ALA A 540 -13.16 2.78 -9.97
CA ALA A 540 -14.30 3.04 -9.09
C ALA A 540 -14.40 1.91 -8.06
N GLU A 541 -14.40 2.26 -6.77
CA GLU A 541 -14.57 1.30 -5.68
C GLU A 541 -15.97 0.70 -5.67
N LEU A 542 -16.13 -0.47 -5.05
CA LEU A 542 -17.43 -1.06 -4.78
C LEU A 542 -18.06 -0.41 -3.52
N ASP A 543 -19.34 -0.07 -3.58
CA ASP A 543 -20.12 0.25 -2.37
C ASP A 543 -20.31 -0.98 -1.46
N SER A 544 -20.83 -0.82 -0.25
CA SER A 544 -21.00 -1.94 0.69
C SER A 544 -21.97 -3.02 0.20
N ASN A 545 -22.79 -2.68 -0.80
CA ASN A 545 -23.70 -3.53 -1.53
C ASN A 545 -23.03 -4.23 -2.74
N GLY A 546 -21.78 -3.92 -3.09
CA GLY A 546 -21.07 -4.47 -4.24
C GLY A 546 -21.41 -3.83 -5.58
N ASN A 547 -22.11 -2.69 -5.61
CA ASN A 547 -22.35 -1.95 -6.85
C ASN A 547 -21.18 -0.99 -7.17
N TYR A 548 -21.06 -0.63 -8.44
CA TYR A 548 -20.04 0.31 -8.93
C TYR A 548 -20.61 1.28 -9.97
N ARG A 549 -19.95 2.43 -10.14
CA ARG A 549 -20.31 3.45 -11.13
C ARG A 549 -19.07 4.15 -11.66
N ILE A 550 -18.81 3.99 -12.96
CA ILE A 550 -17.74 4.69 -13.69
C ILE A 550 -18.41 5.66 -14.68
N ASP A 551 -18.36 6.96 -14.42
CA ASP A 551 -19.05 8.00 -15.21
C ASP A 551 -18.14 8.91 -16.03
N PHE A 552 -16.82 8.68 -15.96
CA PHE A 552 -15.79 9.41 -16.69
C PHE A 552 -15.36 8.70 -17.98
N LEU A 553 -16.17 7.83 -18.60
CA LEU A 553 -15.74 7.02 -19.75
C LEU A 553 -16.09 7.62 -21.11
N GLY A 554 -15.14 7.63 -22.05
CA GLY A 554 -15.39 7.96 -23.46
C GLY A 554 -16.37 6.99 -24.13
N PRO A 555 -17.09 7.40 -25.20
CA PRO A 555 -18.19 6.65 -25.82
C PRO A 555 -17.73 5.50 -26.72
N TYR A 556 -16.88 4.64 -26.18
CA TYR A 556 -16.16 3.57 -26.88
C TYR A 556 -16.50 2.19 -26.30
N GLN A 557 -15.73 1.15 -26.66
CA GLN A 557 -15.82 -0.17 -26.06
C GLN A 557 -14.65 -0.37 -25.09
N TRP A 558 -14.95 -0.71 -23.83
CA TRP A 558 -13.98 -0.73 -22.73
C TRP A 558 -13.83 -2.15 -22.13
N PRO A 559 -12.62 -2.71 -22.06
CA PRO A 559 -12.36 -3.78 -21.10
C PRO A 559 -12.38 -3.19 -19.69
N LEU A 560 -12.96 -3.91 -18.73
CA LEU A 560 -12.99 -3.51 -17.31
C LEU A 560 -12.28 -4.57 -16.48
N MET A 561 -11.40 -4.15 -15.59
CA MET A 561 -10.81 -5.02 -14.55
C MET A 561 -11.73 -5.04 -13.33
N PHE A 562 -11.86 -6.19 -12.68
CA PHE A 562 -12.56 -6.41 -11.43
C PHE A 562 -11.59 -7.05 -10.44
N ARG A 563 -11.51 -6.47 -9.24
CA ARG A 563 -10.65 -6.93 -8.13
C ARG A 563 -11.40 -6.91 -6.81
N GLY A 564 -10.88 -7.64 -5.82
CA GLY A 564 -11.38 -7.69 -4.45
C GLY A 564 -10.65 -8.74 -3.62
N ALA A 565 -10.72 -8.61 -2.29
CA ALA A 565 -10.06 -9.54 -1.38
C ALA A 565 -10.56 -10.99 -1.56
N ASP A 566 -9.67 -11.95 -1.30
CA ASP A 566 -9.90 -13.40 -1.45
C ASP A 566 -10.22 -13.88 -2.89
N HIS A 567 -10.09 -13.00 -3.90
CA HIS A 567 -10.46 -13.29 -5.29
C HIS A 567 -9.32 -12.99 -6.26
N ALA A 568 -9.26 -13.73 -7.37
CA ALA A 568 -8.29 -13.47 -8.45
C ALA A 568 -8.69 -12.22 -9.24
N THR A 569 -7.72 -11.38 -9.62
CA THR A 569 -7.94 -10.26 -10.54
C THR A 569 -8.47 -10.76 -11.89
N GLN A 570 -9.52 -10.12 -12.41
CA GLN A 570 -10.24 -10.57 -13.61
C GLN A 570 -10.66 -9.41 -14.51
N TRP A 571 -10.42 -9.51 -15.81
CA TRP A 571 -11.04 -8.65 -16.80
C TRP A 571 -12.43 -9.16 -17.21
N SER A 572 -13.27 -8.24 -17.69
CA SER A 572 -14.61 -8.48 -18.23
C SER A 572 -14.63 -9.62 -19.24
N GLY A 573 -15.60 -10.53 -19.12
CA GLY A 573 -15.62 -11.80 -19.84
C GLY A 573 -14.85 -12.94 -19.15
N THR A 574 -14.28 -12.70 -17.97
CA THR A 574 -13.69 -13.71 -17.08
C THR A 574 -12.40 -14.35 -17.60
N THR A 575 -11.42 -13.47 -17.84
CA THR A 575 -10.05 -13.76 -18.26
C THR A 575 -9.08 -12.88 -17.47
N GLY A 576 -7.85 -13.32 -17.23
CA GLY A 576 -6.78 -12.53 -16.60
C GLY A 576 -6.09 -11.56 -17.56
N ASN A 577 -6.45 -11.58 -18.85
CA ASN A 577 -5.74 -10.91 -19.93
C ASN A 577 -6.63 -9.84 -20.61
N ARG A 578 -6.29 -8.55 -20.46
CA ARG A 578 -7.01 -7.42 -21.09
C ARG A 578 -7.20 -7.56 -22.60
N LEU A 579 -6.26 -8.18 -23.30
CA LEU A 579 -6.22 -8.23 -24.76
C LEU A 579 -7.31 -9.13 -25.37
N VAL A 580 -7.89 -10.03 -24.58
CA VAL A 580 -9.01 -10.92 -24.96
C VAL A 580 -10.28 -10.68 -24.15
N ALA A 581 -10.29 -9.64 -23.30
CA ALA A 581 -11.44 -9.25 -22.49
C ALA A 581 -12.64 -8.81 -23.34
N SER A 582 -13.84 -9.13 -22.86
CA SER A 582 -15.11 -8.64 -23.43
C SER A 582 -15.24 -7.14 -23.21
N LYS A 583 -15.43 -6.35 -24.27
CA LYS A 583 -15.39 -4.88 -24.20
C LYS A 583 -16.82 -4.31 -24.08
N ILE A 584 -17.13 -3.63 -22.96
CA ILE A 584 -18.44 -3.04 -22.65
C ILE A 584 -18.63 -1.75 -23.46
N LYS A 585 -19.74 -1.61 -24.19
CA LYS A 585 -20.04 -0.41 -24.97
C LYS A 585 -20.60 0.72 -24.09
N VAL A 586 -19.90 1.84 -24.06
CA VAL A 586 -20.36 3.13 -23.53
C VAL A 586 -21.03 3.92 -24.65
N THR A 587 -21.92 4.85 -24.31
CA THR A 587 -22.48 5.83 -25.24
C THR A 587 -22.65 7.16 -24.53
N SER A 588 -22.26 8.25 -25.20
CA SER A 588 -22.24 9.59 -24.62
C SER A 588 -23.61 9.99 -24.05
N GLY A 589 -23.63 10.50 -22.82
CA GLY A 589 -24.85 10.89 -22.10
C GLY A 589 -25.78 9.73 -21.72
N LYS A 590 -25.34 8.46 -21.78
CA LYS A 590 -26.14 7.29 -21.41
C LYS A 590 -25.44 6.41 -20.37
N THR A 591 -26.25 5.66 -19.63
CA THR A 591 -25.79 4.59 -18.73
C THR A 591 -25.91 3.23 -19.41
N THR A 592 -24.84 2.45 -19.38
CA THR A 592 -24.81 1.02 -19.70
C THR A 592 -24.71 0.23 -18.39
N THR A 593 -25.50 -0.82 -18.21
CA THR A 593 -25.38 -1.71 -17.04
C THR A 593 -24.61 -2.98 -17.38
N TYR A 594 -23.62 -3.33 -16.56
CA TYR A 594 -22.83 -4.55 -16.69
C TYR A 594 -22.58 -5.17 -15.30
N ASN A 595 -23.43 -6.12 -14.92
CA ASN A 595 -23.25 -6.91 -13.71
C ASN A 595 -22.22 -8.01 -13.94
N TYR A 596 -21.42 -8.34 -12.92
CA TYR A 596 -20.28 -9.24 -13.04
C TYR A 596 -20.21 -10.24 -11.88
N GLN A 597 -19.84 -11.49 -12.18
CA GLN A 597 -19.60 -12.53 -11.17
C GLN A 597 -18.10 -12.79 -11.08
N LEU A 598 -17.48 -12.21 -10.06
CA LEU A 598 -16.06 -12.38 -9.77
C LEU A 598 -15.81 -13.81 -9.28
N ARG A 599 -14.90 -14.53 -9.94
CA ARG A 599 -14.44 -15.83 -9.46
C ARG A 599 -13.47 -15.66 -8.30
N THR A 600 -13.58 -16.50 -7.28
CA THR A 600 -12.56 -16.63 -6.23
C THR A 600 -11.18 -16.98 -6.82
N GLY A 601 -11.17 -17.52 -8.05
CA GLY A 601 -9.97 -18.04 -8.68
C GLY A 601 -9.53 -19.31 -7.96
N ARG A 602 -8.23 -19.55 -7.93
CA ARG A 602 -7.64 -20.71 -7.29
C ARG A 602 -6.43 -20.31 -6.46
N ALA A 603 -6.42 -20.73 -5.20
CA ALA A 603 -5.28 -20.63 -4.31
C ALA A 603 -4.09 -21.42 -4.85
N VAL A 604 -2.92 -20.77 -4.89
CA VAL A 604 -1.61 -21.37 -5.13
C VAL A 604 -0.68 -20.91 -4.01
N VAL A 605 0.02 -21.86 -3.39
CA VAL A 605 1.02 -21.57 -2.37
C VAL A 605 2.37 -21.37 -3.06
N PHE A 606 3.02 -20.26 -2.75
CA PHE A 606 4.40 -20.01 -3.12
C PHE A 606 5.27 -20.16 -1.86
N THR A 607 6.51 -20.61 -2.04
CA THR A 607 7.49 -20.77 -0.96
C THR A 607 8.81 -20.18 -1.42
N VAL A 608 9.35 -19.25 -0.66
CA VAL A 608 10.65 -18.60 -0.93
C VAL A 608 11.69 -19.21 0.00
N THR A 609 12.74 -19.79 -0.58
CA THR A 609 13.70 -20.68 0.10
C THR A 609 15.09 -20.06 0.30
N ASP A 610 15.52 -19.18 -0.59
CA ASP A 610 16.89 -18.62 -0.66
C ASP A 610 16.92 -17.06 -0.58
N ARG A 611 16.11 -16.42 0.28
CA ARG A 611 16.03 -14.93 0.36
C ARG A 611 16.23 -14.38 1.78
N ASN A 612 17.46 -13.98 2.09
CA ASN A 612 17.85 -13.44 3.40
C ASN A 612 17.20 -12.09 3.78
N ALA A 613 16.55 -11.40 2.84
CA ALA A 613 15.84 -10.14 3.06
C ALA A 613 14.44 -10.25 2.47
N GLY A 614 13.45 -9.64 3.14
CA GLY A 614 12.06 -9.68 2.72
C GLY A 614 11.80 -9.01 1.36
N GLY A 615 10.72 -9.43 0.71
CA GLY A 615 10.31 -8.92 -0.60
C GLY A 615 9.00 -9.52 -1.07
N PHE A 616 8.51 -9.03 -2.20
CA PHE A 616 7.26 -9.47 -2.81
C PHE A 616 7.50 -10.46 -3.94
N VAL A 617 6.81 -11.60 -3.90
CA VAL A 617 6.59 -12.43 -5.09
C VAL A 617 5.45 -11.81 -5.88
N VAL A 618 5.69 -11.48 -7.14
CA VAL A 618 4.73 -10.78 -8.01
C VAL A 618 4.37 -11.64 -9.22
N LEU A 619 3.08 -11.74 -9.53
CA LEU A 619 2.54 -12.54 -10.65
C LEU A 619 2.03 -11.63 -11.76
N HIS A 620 2.41 -11.93 -12.99
CA HIS A 620 1.97 -11.24 -14.20
C HIS A 620 1.31 -12.20 -15.19
N ASP A 621 0.30 -11.77 -15.95
CA ASP A 621 -0.19 -12.50 -17.12
C ASP A 621 0.88 -12.49 -18.22
N ALA A 622 1.22 -13.67 -18.75
CA ALA A 622 2.37 -13.85 -19.62
C ALA A 622 2.17 -13.34 -21.06
N VAL A 623 0.98 -12.81 -21.39
CA VAL A 623 0.61 -12.35 -22.73
C VAL A 623 0.39 -10.83 -22.77
N SER A 624 -0.30 -10.29 -21.76
CA SER A 624 -0.62 -8.86 -21.64
C SER A 624 0.39 -8.07 -20.82
N GLY A 625 1.17 -8.72 -19.95
CA GLY A 625 2.07 -8.09 -18.98
C GLY A 625 1.38 -7.60 -17.69
N ASP A 626 0.05 -7.74 -17.63
CA ASP A 626 -0.79 -7.25 -16.53
C ASP A 626 -0.41 -7.89 -15.20
N TYR A 627 -0.41 -7.09 -14.13
CA TYR A 627 -0.33 -7.60 -12.76
C TYR A 627 -1.58 -8.42 -12.42
N VAL A 628 -1.37 -9.57 -11.78
CA VAL A 628 -2.44 -10.51 -11.39
C VAL A 628 -2.62 -10.54 -9.88
N SER A 629 -1.51 -10.69 -9.12
CA SER A 629 -1.48 -10.80 -7.66
C SER A 629 -0.03 -10.67 -7.16
N ALA A 630 0.16 -10.38 -5.88
CA ALA A 630 1.44 -10.46 -5.19
C ALA A 630 1.27 -10.90 -3.73
N GLY A 631 2.36 -11.36 -3.11
CA GLY A 631 2.42 -11.66 -1.69
C GLY A 631 3.82 -11.37 -1.15
N TRP A 632 3.90 -10.89 0.10
CA TRP A 632 5.16 -10.73 0.83
C TRP A 632 5.73 -12.09 1.24
N ALA A 633 7.06 -12.18 1.31
CA ALA A 633 7.77 -13.28 1.92
C ALA A 633 9.06 -12.79 2.58
N ASP A 634 9.40 -13.39 3.71
CA ASP A 634 10.68 -13.19 4.42
C ASP A 634 11.09 -14.46 5.21
N ASN A 635 12.13 -14.38 6.03
CA ASN A 635 12.62 -15.53 6.82
C ASN A 635 11.66 -15.98 7.95
N GLY A 636 10.75 -15.12 8.40
CA GLY A 636 9.71 -15.44 9.39
C GLY A 636 8.43 -15.98 8.74
N SER A 637 8.07 -15.47 7.56
CA SER A 637 6.97 -15.95 6.74
C SER A 637 7.42 -16.23 5.29
N PRO A 638 8.04 -17.40 5.02
CA PRO A 638 8.53 -17.75 3.69
C PRO A 638 7.43 -18.24 2.73
N THR A 639 6.18 -18.32 3.18
CA THR A 639 5.05 -18.90 2.43
C THR A 639 3.89 -17.94 2.31
N MET A 640 3.37 -17.78 1.10
CA MET A 640 2.20 -16.94 0.80
C MET A 640 1.20 -17.70 -0.07
N THR A 641 -0.09 -17.36 0.04
CA THR A 641 -1.15 -17.91 -0.81
C THR A 641 -1.68 -16.81 -1.71
N MET A 642 -1.64 -17.03 -3.03
CA MET A 642 -2.17 -16.09 -4.03
C MET A 642 -3.30 -16.71 -4.84
N HIS A 643 -4.28 -15.89 -5.21
CA HIS A 643 -5.47 -16.31 -5.96
C HIS A 643 -5.34 -15.95 -7.44
N VAL A 644 -5.40 -16.97 -8.29
CA VAL A 644 -5.11 -16.86 -9.73
C VAL A 644 -6.11 -17.64 -10.57
N LEU A 645 -6.32 -17.23 -11.83
CA LEU A 645 -7.19 -17.96 -12.76
C LEU A 645 -6.49 -19.23 -13.28
N SER A 646 -7.28 -20.28 -13.48
CA SER A 646 -6.79 -21.58 -13.94
C SER A 646 -6.73 -21.65 -15.47
N GLY A 647 -5.59 -22.06 -16.03
CA GLY A 647 -5.42 -22.36 -17.45
C GLY A 647 -4.77 -21.24 -18.28
N GLU A 648 -4.68 -20.03 -17.74
CA GLU A 648 -3.91 -18.93 -18.33
C GLU A 648 -2.43 -19.03 -17.93
N PRO A 649 -1.49 -18.59 -18.81
CA PRO A 649 -0.07 -18.61 -18.51
C PRO A 649 0.35 -17.37 -17.70
N ILE A 650 0.98 -17.57 -16.54
CA ILE A 650 1.54 -16.49 -15.73
C ILE A 650 3.07 -16.48 -15.77
N LYS A 651 3.69 -15.33 -15.49
CA LYS A 651 5.11 -15.18 -15.17
C LYS A 651 5.27 -14.74 -13.72
N VAL A 652 6.42 -15.05 -13.12
CA VAL A 652 6.73 -14.71 -11.73
C VAL A 652 7.95 -13.79 -11.69
N ALA A 653 7.90 -12.79 -10.82
CA ALA A 653 9.01 -11.93 -10.45
C ALA A 653 9.16 -11.87 -8.91
N TRP A 654 10.32 -11.39 -8.47
CA TRP A 654 10.64 -11.03 -7.09
C TRP A 654 10.99 -9.55 -7.04
N LEU A 655 10.47 -8.83 -6.06
CA LEU A 655 10.79 -7.43 -5.78
C LEU A 655 11.28 -7.31 -4.33
N GLY A 656 12.58 -7.08 -4.16
CA GLY A 656 13.19 -6.83 -2.85
C GLY A 656 14.08 -5.59 -2.88
N GLY A 657 14.88 -5.38 -1.82
CA GLY A 657 15.76 -4.21 -1.71
C GLY A 657 16.84 -4.04 -2.80
N ALA A 658 17.04 -5.05 -3.66
CA ALA A 658 17.90 -4.98 -4.84
C ALA A 658 17.15 -4.67 -6.16
N GLY A 659 15.84 -4.44 -6.10
CA GLY A 659 14.97 -4.22 -7.26
C GLY A 659 14.26 -5.48 -7.76
N TRP A 660 13.94 -5.49 -9.06
CA TRP A 660 13.17 -6.55 -9.72
C TRP A 660 14.07 -7.67 -10.26
N GLU A 661 13.77 -8.91 -9.88
CA GLU A 661 14.35 -10.13 -10.45
C GLU A 661 13.24 -10.98 -11.09
N TRP A 662 13.52 -11.63 -12.22
CA TRP A 662 12.54 -12.45 -12.94
C TRP A 662 12.87 -13.94 -12.86
N PHE A 663 11.87 -14.79 -12.69
CA PHE A 663 12.11 -16.24 -12.61
C PHE A 663 12.30 -16.85 -14.00
N GLY A 664 13.46 -17.48 -14.21
CA GLY A 664 13.82 -18.12 -15.48
C GLY A 664 14.29 -17.19 -16.60
N GLY A 665 14.54 -15.90 -16.31
CA GLY A 665 15.00 -14.91 -17.28
C GLY A 665 15.49 -13.63 -16.59
N THR A 666 15.90 -12.63 -17.38
CA THR A 666 16.40 -11.34 -16.85
C THR A 666 15.38 -10.21 -16.94
N ASN A 667 14.23 -10.45 -17.56
CA ASN A 667 13.14 -9.50 -17.77
C ASN A 667 11.84 -10.25 -18.12
N PHE A 668 10.69 -9.57 -18.10
CA PHE A 668 9.39 -10.14 -18.47
C PHE A 668 9.40 -10.92 -19.80
N ALA A 669 10.11 -10.44 -20.83
CA ALA A 669 10.16 -11.09 -22.13
C ALA A 669 10.84 -12.48 -22.06
N SER A 670 11.99 -12.57 -21.38
CA SER A 670 12.79 -13.80 -21.25
C SER A 670 12.33 -14.75 -20.14
N ALA A 671 11.62 -14.25 -19.13
CA ALA A 671 11.11 -15.02 -17.99
C ALA A 671 10.20 -16.20 -18.41
N TRP A 672 10.17 -17.25 -17.61
CA TRP A 672 9.34 -18.44 -17.90
C TRP A 672 7.84 -18.17 -17.72
N SER A 673 7.04 -18.86 -18.54
CA SER A 673 5.58 -18.87 -18.45
C SER A 673 5.10 -20.19 -17.84
N PHE A 674 4.21 -20.11 -16.86
CA PHE A 674 3.67 -21.25 -16.10
C PHE A 674 2.16 -21.36 -16.29
N VAL A 675 1.66 -22.53 -16.68
CA VAL A 675 0.21 -22.80 -16.79
C VAL A 675 -0.24 -23.68 -15.62
N LEU A 676 -1.18 -23.17 -14.82
CA LEU A 676 -1.58 -23.78 -13.56
C LEU A 676 -2.70 -24.83 -13.75
N ALA A 677 -2.31 -26.01 -14.24
CA ALA A 677 -3.21 -27.03 -14.78
C ALA A 677 -3.79 -28.08 -13.80
N ARG A 678 -3.33 -28.19 -12.54
CA ARG A 678 -3.75 -29.27 -11.60
C ARG A 678 -3.99 -28.76 -10.16
N PRO A 679 -4.95 -29.35 -9.40
CA PRO A 679 -5.70 -28.64 -8.33
C PRO A 679 -4.94 -28.15 -7.08
N ALA A 680 -3.74 -28.64 -6.77
CA ALA A 680 -2.87 -28.07 -5.74
C ALA A 680 -1.48 -27.78 -6.30
N TYR A 681 -0.86 -26.68 -5.87
CA TYR A 681 0.52 -26.30 -6.20
C TYR A 681 1.18 -25.65 -5.00
N GLN A 682 2.34 -26.19 -4.62
CA GLN A 682 3.42 -25.45 -3.97
C GLN A 682 4.45 -25.11 -5.04
N ILE A 683 4.93 -23.86 -5.09
CA ILE A 683 5.99 -23.41 -5.99
C ILE A 683 7.17 -22.92 -5.14
N SER A 684 8.20 -23.76 -5.01
CA SER A 684 9.49 -23.36 -4.44
C SER A 684 10.24 -22.44 -5.39
N LEU A 685 10.55 -21.23 -4.92
CA LEU A 685 11.23 -20.17 -5.66
C LEU A 685 12.71 -20.11 -5.26
N ASP A 686 13.42 -21.19 -5.60
CA ASP A 686 14.88 -21.30 -5.48
C ASP A 686 15.59 -20.31 -6.45
N HIS A 687 16.91 -20.10 -6.30
CA HIS A 687 17.73 -19.22 -7.15
C HIS A 687 17.37 -19.22 -8.66
N PRO A 688 17.41 -18.05 -9.36
CA PRO A 688 16.78 -17.80 -10.67
C PRO A 688 17.33 -18.58 -11.89
N VAL A 689 18.21 -19.55 -11.65
CA VAL A 689 18.88 -20.39 -12.67
C VAL A 689 18.24 -21.79 -12.79
N ARG A 690 17.33 -22.18 -11.89
CA ARG A 690 16.74 -23.54 -11.84
C ARG A 690 15.21 -23.55 -12.04
N PRO A 691 14.64 -24.55 -12.76
CA PRO A 691 13.20 -24.77 -12.78
C PRO A 691 12.63 -24.99 -11.37
N PRO A 692 11.54 -24.29 -10.97
CA PRO A 692 10.93 -24.48 -9.67
C PRO A 692 10.45 -25.93 -9.53
N THR A 693 10.82 -26.58 -8.42
CA THR A 693 10.58 -28.02 -8.27
C THR A 693 9.15 -28.32 -7.83
N GLN A 694 8.37 -28.97 -8.71
CA GLN A 694 6.97 -29.35 -8.40
C GLN A 694 6.94 -30.53 -7.43
N ARG A 695 6.86 -30.25 -6.13
CA ARG A 695 6.71 -31.28 -5.10
C ARG A 695 5.26 -31.77 -5.00
N ARG A 696 5.08 -33.06 -4.75
CA ARG A 696 3.80 -33.67 -4.39
C ARG A 696 3.66 -33.71 -2.87
N GLU A 697 2.47 -33.40 -2.37
CA GLU A 697 2.01 -33.96 -1.10
C GLU A 697 1.77 -35.47 -1.27
N SER A 698 2.27 -36.25 -0.32
CA SER A 698 2.21 -37.72 -0.34
C SER A 698 1.25 -38.23 0.73
N GLY A 699 -0.01 -38.42 0.37
CA GLY A 699 -0.97 -39.15 1.21
C GLY A 699 -0.56 -40.62 1.41
N PRO A 700 -0.90 -41.25 2.55
CA PRO A 700 -0.46 -42.60 2.88
C PRO A 700 -1.14 -43.65 2.00
N VAL A 701 -0.35 -44.60 1.48
CA VAL A 701 -0.84 -45.72 0.65
C VAL A 701 -0.87 -47.00 1.49
N GLY A 702 -2.07 -47.52 1.76
CA GLY A 702 -2.27 -48.85 2.33
C GLY A 702 -2.01 -49.97 1.30
N PRO A 703 -1.46 -51.13 1.70
CA PRO A 703 -1.03 -52.16 0.76
C PRO A 703 -2.13 -53.19 0.43
N TYR A 704 -2.37 -53.45 -0.86
CA TYR A 704 -2.93 -54.71 -1.37
C TYR A 704 -2.20 -55.13 -2.68
N PRO A 705 -2.12 -56.44 -3.00
CA PRO A 705 -1.12 -57.00 -3.92
C PRO A 705 -1.57 -57.05 -5.41
N PRO A 706 -0.66 -57.31 -6.37
CA PRO A 706 -0.90 -57.09 -7.80
C PRO A 706 -1.51 -58.28 -8.55
N VAL A 707 -2.15 -57.97 -9.70
CA VAL A 707 -2.60 -58.94 -10.71
C VAL A 707 -1.93 -58.62 -12.06
N ARG A 708 -1.63 -59.64 -12.89
CA ARG A 708 -0.84 -59.54 -14.14
C ARG A 708 -1.69 -59.64 -15.42
N GLY A 709 -1.24 -58.95 -16.48
CA GLY A 709 -1.61 -59.12 -17.90
C GLY A 709 -1.27 -57.81 -18.64
N SER A 710 -0.36 -57.70 -19.62
CA SER A 710 -0.15 -58.44 -20.89
C SER A 710 -1.30 -58.23 -21.89
N ARG A 711 -1.10 -57.89 -23.17
CA ARG A 711 0.10 -57.75 -24.05
C ARG A 711 -0.08 -56.56 -25.02
N ALA A 712 0.97 -56.15 -25.74
CA ALA A 712 0.95 -55.88 -27.19
C ALA A 712 2.35 -55.52 -27.74
N ASP A 713 2.66 -55.96 -28.97
CA ASP A 713 4.02 -55.98 -29.52
C ASP A 713 4.43 -54.73 -30.34
N SER A 714 5.74 -54.66 -30.58
CA SER A 714 6.45 -53.70 -31.44
C SER A 714 6.15 -53.81 -32.94
N SER A 715 6.36 -52.71 -33.67
CA SER A 715 6.99 -52.76 -35.00
C SER A 715 7.78 -51.47 -35.26
N ALA A 716 8.68 -51.46 -36.25
CA ALA A 716 9.68 -50.40 -36.46
C ALA A 716 9.95 -50.13 -37.95
N CYS A 717 10.56 -48.99 -38.27
CA CYS A 717 11.24 -48.78 -39.55
C CYS A 717 12.36 -47.71 -39.47
N LYS A 718 13.38 -47.83 -40.33
CA LYS A 718 14.51 -46.88 -40.49
C LYS A 718 14.51 -46.29 -41.93
N PRO A 719 15.07 -45.08 -42.16
CA PRO A 719 15.15 -44.47 -43.49
C PRO A 719 16.53 -44.66 -44.19
N SER A 720 16.55 -44.65 -45.53
CA SER A 720 17.73 -44.47 -46.43
C SER A 720 17.30 -44.65 -47.92
N PRO A 721 18.11 -44.28 -48.94
CA PRO A 721 19.04 -43.13 -49.04
C PRO A 721 19.04 -42.46 -50.46
N GLY A 722 19.87 -41.41 -50.67
CA GLY A 722 20.50 -41.14 -51.99
C GLY A 722 20.62 -39.67 -52.44
N GLY A 723 21.82 -39.25 -52.92
CA GLY A 723 21.98 -38.00 -53.70
C GLY A 723 23.25 -37.15 -53.50
N CYS A 724 24.36 -37.54 -54.15
CA CYS A 724 25.56 -36.73 -54.53
C CYS A 724 25.31 -35.21 -54.76
N ARG A 725 26.25 -34.24 -54.55
CA ARG A 725 27.75 -34.18 -54.48
C ARG A 725 28.15 -32.84 -53.75
N THR A 726 29.38 -32.31 -53.60
CA THR A 726 30.70 -32.48 -54.27
C THR A 726 31.93 -32.21 -53.33
N ARG A 727 33.07 -31.75 -53.88
CA ARG A 727 34.41 -31.42 -53.31
C ARG A 727 34.50 -30.00 -52.72
N GLY A 728 35.45 -29.63 -51.85
CA GLY A 728 36.52 -30.43 -51.21
C GLY A 728 37.64 -29.58 -50.53
N ALA A 729 38.81 -30.21 -50.30
CA ALA A 729 40.09 -29.69 -49.74
C ALA A 729 40.29 -29.64 -48.20
N ARG A 730 41.49 -30.11 -47.78
CA ARG A 730 42.18 -30.04 -46.47
C ARG A 730 43.70 -30.04 -46.77
N PRO A 731 44.57 -29.41 -45.96
CA PRO A 731 45.22 -30.04 -44.79
C PRO A 731 45.12 -29.13 -43.53
N ALA A 732 45.28 -29.53 -42.25
CA ALA A 732 46.32 -30.33 -41.57
C ALA A 732 47.71 -29.62 -41.58
N ILE A 733 48.43 -29.39 -40.47
CA ILE A 733 48.96 -30.34 -39.47
C ILE A 733 49.38 -29.62 -38.14
N VAL A 734 49.21 -30.31 -36.99
CA VAL A 734 49.94 -30.28 -35.67
C VAL A 734 50.46 -28.96 -35.03
N GLY A 735 50.27 -28.80 -33.70
CA GLY A 735 50.93 -27.77 -32.87
C GLY A 735 50.70 -27.88 -31.34
N GLN A 736 51.42 -28.79 -30.69
CA GLN A 736 51.64 -29.02 -29.23
C GLN A 736 50.94 -28.17 -28.13
N ALA A 737 50.38 -28.91 -27.16
CA ALA A 737 50.44 -28.63 -25.71
C ALA A 737 51.61 -29.47 -25.10
N PRO A 738 52.02 -29.37 -23.81
CA PRO A 738 51.33 -28.77 -22.66
C PRO A 738 52.22 -27.85 -21.76
N ASP A 739 51.66 -27.38 -20.65
CA ASP A 739 52.17 -27.82 -19.34
C ASP A 739 51.12 -27.67 -18.21
N GLN A 740 51.33 -28.35 -17.08
CA GLN A 740 50.50 -28.21 -15.87
C GLN A 740 51.35 -27.91 -14.65
N CYS A 741 50.83 -27.10 -13.72
CA CYS A 741 50.76 -27.56 -12.33
C CYS A 741 49.67 -26.85 -11.53
N SER A 742 49.21 -27.53 -10.49
CA SER A 742 48.26 -27.04 -9.51
C SER A 742 48.98 -26.63 -8.23
N LEU A 743 48.31 -25.87 -7.36
CA LEU A 743 48.13 -26.30 -5.96
C LEU A 743 47.04 -25.48 -5.26
N LYS A 744 46.72 -25.88 -4.03
CA LYS A 744 45.58 -25.44 -3.22
C LYS A 744 46.04 -25.04 -1.82
N ALA A 745 45.22 -24.20 -1.18
CA ALA A 745 45.09 -24.01 0.27
C ALA A 745 46.28 -23.43 1.07
N SER A 746 45.99 -22.32 1.73
CA SER A 746 45.98 -22.26 3.20
C SER A 746 44.67 -21.59 3.63
#